data_AF-A0A3D8RWV0-F1
#
_entry.id   AF-A0A3D8RWV0-F1
#
_cell.length_a   1.000
_cell.length_b   1.000
_cell.length_c   1.000
_cell.angle_alpha   90.00
_cell.angle_beta   90.00
_cell.angle_gamma   90.00
#
_symmetry.space_group_name_H-M   'P 1'
#
loop_
_entity.id
_entity.type
_entity.pdbx_description
1 polymer ?
#
loop_
_entity_poly.entity_id
_entity_poly.type
_entity_poly.pdbx_seq_one_letter_code
_entity_poly.pdbx_strand_id
1 'polypeptide(L)'
;MSSPGGSVRKRKDGAKGKDVAAALGTVTPRDSELDALVEASSQYRSAGVEWDYRIALGVITVLAFITRFWGISHPNEVVFDEVHFGKFASYYLERTYFFDVHPPFGKLLFALMGWFVGYDGSFHFENIGDSYITNKVPYVAYRAMPAFLGALTVPVVFDIMWESGYTLPACVLSAALVLFDNAHIGQTRLILLDATLVFAMACALLCYIKFYKLRHEPFGRKWWKWLLLTGFALSCDISTKYVGLFAFITIGSAVAIDLWGLLDINRRQGALDLVDFAKHFGARAFALIIVPFFFYLFWFQVHFTILSKSGPGDDFMSPAFQETLSDNLMTANAVAIDFYDHIALKHKETQGYLHSHLDRYPLRYDDGRVSSQGQQVTGYPHKDANNHWQIIPVKDKDEKVIGPRPVKNGDIVRLKHVVTDTMLLSHDVASPYYPTNQEFTTVPLDEGNGDRFNDTLFELRIENGKPRQEFKSLSGQFKLVHYPSKVAMWTHTTPLPDWAYKQQEINGNKNLQQTSNIWYVDEIPSIPADSPRLIREERKVKSLPFLVKWFELQRAMFFHNNALTSSHPYASEPFMWPFLLRGVSFWTQNETRRQIYFLGNPLGWWFASSLLAVYAGIIAADQLSLRRGVDALDPRTRSRLYNSTGFFFLAWATHYLPFYLMGRQLFLHHYLPAHLASALIAGALLEFIFNIEPVMDDAPVTKSGKKVARKPLPAREKIAGQNLTTSWAAMGAVVAAILFGCTDGGEENKFNGKTAGMSFSPDSPVSDWEDLCPTDRNAFRNYILHAAPRSETECEPASEDAASDDEGYLADDEDYPADDEGYLEDDDTSCSSREGSYTDPGTISRLTSAFLGQLEAELLRVDGPPGAADSRRASEAVPVFLGEQVAYLARDFSLPPEIAAGLEMVSPLSSDVDTLDSWEVSSNSSCTSSQGVGTMQCFLYYAQPWFYTEAQDFFAVAAGQWADPFSSTSSSSGAADDAPMGPMDLADNMI
;
A
#
# COMPACT_ATOMS: atom_id res chain seq x y z
N MET A 1 -60.46 14.92 -40.04
CA MET A 1 -60.60 13.68 -40.84
C MET A 1 -60.36 12.52 -39.90
N SER A 2 -61.41 12.11 -39.17
CA SER A 2 -62.27 10.93 -39.45
C SER A 2 -61.67 9.61 -38.95
N SER A 3 -61.97 9.31 -37.67
CA SER A 3 -62.53 8.10 -37.03
C SER A 3 -62.70 6.78 -37.84
N PRO A 4 -63.15 5.65 -37.23
CA PRO A 4 -63.30 5.22 -35.80
C PRO A 4 -62.67 3.81 -35.58
N GLY A 5 -62.78 3.05 -34.48
CA GLY A 5 -63.54 3.02 -33.23
C GLY A 5 -63.27 1.65 -32.57
N GLY A 6 -63.11 1.55 -31.24
CA GLY A 6 -64.18 1.25 -30.28
C GLY A 6 -64.03 -0.20 -29.78
N SER A 7 -64.37 -0.63 -28.57
CA SER A 7 -64.93 0.00 -27.36
C SER A 7 -64.80 -1.07 -26.23
N VAL A 8 -64.45 -0.73 -24.98
CA VAL A 8 -65.37 -0.64 -23.80
C VAL A 8 -65.73 -2.05 -23.22
N ARG A 9 -65.72 -2.40 -21.92
CA ARG A 9 -66.06 -1.71 -20.65
C ARG A 9 -65.60 -2.55 -19.43
N LYS A 10 -65.34 -1.87 -18.31
CA LYS A 10 -65.41 -2.38 -16.93
C LYS A 10 -66.79 -2.95 -16.58
N ARG A 11 -66.86 -3.91 -15.65
CA ARG A 11 -67.84 -3.86 -14.54
C ARG A 11 -67.38 -4.63 -13.30
N LYS A 12 -67.97 -4.21 -12.19
CA LYS A 12 -67.63 -4.33 -10.77
C LYS A 12 -68.74 -5.15 -10.08
N ASP A 13 -68.34 -5.95 -9.10
CA ASP A 13 -69.05 -6.53 -7.93
C ASP A 13 -70.45 -7.17 -8.08
N GLY A 14 -70.61 -8.35 -7.47
CA GLY A 14 -71.94 -8.92 -7.16
C GLY A 14 -71.87 -10.36 -6.63
N ALA A 15 -72.18 -10.53 -5.34
CA ALA A 15 -72.19 -11.81 -4.62
C ALA A 15 -73.50 -12.60 -4.77
N LYS A 16 -73.37 -13.91 -4.50
CA LYS A 16 -74.37 -14.94 -4.10
C LYS A 16 -75.37 -15.48 -5.15
N GLY A 17 -75.24 -16.79 -5.37
CA GLY A 17 -76.30 -17.69 -5.80
C GLY A 17 -75.89 -19.13 -5.48
N LYS A 18 -76.49 -19.71 -4.44
CA LYS A 18 -76.39 -21.12 -4.08
C LYS A 18 -77.55 -21.86 -4.77
N ASP A 19 -77.25 -23.08 -5.20
CA ASP A 19 -78.16 -24.19 -5.51
C ASP A 19 -79.07 -24.10 -6.75
N VAL A 20 -78.66 -24.79 -7.83
CA VAL A 20 -79.45 -25.86 -8.47
C VAL A 20 -78.50 -26.90 -9.05
N ALA A 21 -78.86 -28.18 -8.84
CA ALA A 21 -78.49 -29.38 -9.60
C ALA A 21 -77.61 -30.41 -8.88
N ALA A 22 -78.24 -31.14 -7.95
CA ALA A 22 -77.97 -32.56 -7.78
C ALA A 22 -78.72 -33.33 -8.88
N ALA A 23 -78.00 -33.93 -9.84
CA ALA A 23 -78.41 -35.13 -10.58
C ALA A 23 -77.33 -35.50 -11.61
N LEU A 24 -76.29 -36.22 -11.17
CA LEU A 24 -75.60 -37.28 -11.92
C LEU A 24 -74.44 -37.76 -11.05
N GLY A 25 -74.53 -39.02 -10.62
CA GLY A 25 -73.61 -39.62 -9.68
C GLY A 25 -72.23 -39.83 -10.30
N THR A 26 -71.24 -39.17 -9.70
CA THR A 26 -69.89 -39.73 -9.52
C THR A 26 -69.41 -39.22 -8.18
N VAL A 27 -69.29 -40.14 -7.22
CA VAL A 27 -68.62 -39.93 -5.94
C VAL A 27 -67.14 -39.67 -6.26
N THR A 28 -66.71 -38.43 -6.24
CA THR A 28 -65.27 -38.08 -6.12
C THR A 28 -64.98 -37.81 -4.65
N PRO A 29 -63.95 -38.44 -4.04
CA PRO A 29 -63.57 -38.11 -2.68
C PRO A 29 -63.22 -36.61 -2.65
N ARG A 30 -63.77 -35.88 -1.69
CA ARG A 30 -63.23 -34.58 -1.31
C ARG A 30 -61.88 -34.91 -0.69
N ASP A 31 -60.80 -34.64 -1.41
CA ASP A 31 -59.44 -34.94 -0.97
C ASP A 31 -59.14 -34.15 0.30
N SER A 32 -59.41 -34.77 1.46
CA SER A 32 -58.98 -34.29 2.76
C SER A 32 -57.46 -34.12 2.82
N GLU A 33 -56.73 -34.84 1.97
CA GLU A 33 -55.29 -34.62 1.72
C GLU A 33 -55.01 -33.29 1.01
N LEU A 34 -55.83 -32.85 0.04
CA LEU A 34 -55.61 -31.60 -0.66
C LEU A 34 -55.94 -30.40 0.24
N ASP A 35 -57.00 -30.49 1.03
CA ASP A 35 -57.35 -29.48 2.04
C ASP A 35 -56.31 -29.47 3.18
N ALA A 36 -55.82 -30.63 3.63
CA ALA A 36 -54.72 -30.72 4.60
C ALA A 36 -53.38 -30.25 4.03
N LEU A 37 -53.12 -30.41 2.73
CA LEU A 37 -51.93 -29.86 2.06
C LEU A 37 -52.05 -28.36 1.85
N VAL A 38 -53.26 -27.84 1.61
CA VAL A 38 -53.52 -26.40 1.54
C VAL A 38 -53.40 -25.76 2.93
N GLU A 39 -53.92 -26.40 3.99
CA GLU A 39 -53.70 -26.00 5.39
C GLU A 39 -52.24 -26.15 5.84
N ALA A 40 -51.56 -27.23 5.48
CA ALA A 40 -50.13 -27.39 5.77
C ALA A 40 -49.30 -26.36 4.99
N SER A 41 -49.68 -26.01 3.76
CA SER A 41 -49.04 -24.95 2.98
C SER A 41 -49.39 -23.54 3.46
N SER A 42 -50.54 -23.36 4.12
CA SER A 42 -50.95 -22.08 4.73
C SER A 42 -50.30 -21.88 6.09
N GLN A 43 -50.12 -22.95 6.88
CA GLN A 43 -49.31 -22.99 8.10
C GLN A 43 -47.82 -22.77 7.81
N TYR A 44 -47.29 -23.27 6.69
CA TYR A 44 -45.91 -22.98 6.24
C TYR A 44 -45.71 -21.58 5.65
N ARG A 45 -46.78 -20.78 5.45
CA ARG A 45 -46.70 -19.47 4.79
C ARG A 45 -46.67 -18.28 5.75
N SER A 46 -46.92 -18.46 7.05
CA SER A 46 -46.62 -17.40 8.00
C SER A 46 -45.18 -17.53 8.48
N ALA A 47 -44.22 -17.09 7.66
CA ALA A 47 -42.90 -16.75 8.16
C ALA A 47 -43.11 -15.68 9.26
N GLY A 48 -43.14 -16.11 10.52
CA GLY A 48 -43.37 -15.23 11.65
C GLY A 48 -42.32 -14.11 11.60
N VAL A 49 -42.74 -12.86 11.76
CA VAL A 49 -41.82 -11.72 11.80
C VAL A 49 -40.78 -12.00 12.90
N GLU A 50 -39.50 -12.03 12.53
CA GLU A 50 -38.36 -12.26 13.44
C GLU A 50 -38.12 -11.01 14.32
N TRP A 51 -39.10 -10.66 15.16
CA TRP A 51 -39.07 -9.45 15.98
C TRP A 51 -37.87 -9.39 16.93
N ASP A 52 -37.42 -10.53 17.47
CA ASP A 52 -36.28 -10.58 18.39
C ASP A 52 -34.99 -10.06 17.72
N TYR A 53 -34.73 -10.48 16.47
CA TYR A 53 -33.60 -9.99 15.68
C TYR A 53 -33.74 -8.49 15.37
N ARG A 54 -34.94 -8.03 15.01
CA ARG A 54 -35.19 -6.62 14.69
C ARG A 54 -35.05 -5.72 15.91
N ILE A 55 -35.48 -6.18 17.08
CA ILE A 55 -35.33 -5.47 18.36
C ILE A 55 -33.85 -5.41 18.73
N ALA A 56 -33.13 -6.53 18.67
CA ALA A 56 -31.69 -6.57 18.96
C ALA A 56 -30.89 -5.66 18.01
N LEU A 57 -31.20 -5.70 16.72
CA LEU A 57 -30.61 -4.79 15.73
C LEU A 57 -30.88 -3.31 16.07
N GLY A 58 -32.12 -2.97 16.45
CA GLY A 58 -32.49 -1.63 16.89
C GLY A 58 -31.69 -1.16 18.11
N VAL A 59 -31.58 -2.02 19.14
CA VAL A 59 -30.81 -1.74 20.36
C VAL A 59 -29.32 -1.54 20.04
N ILE A 60 -28.72 -2.47 19.28
CA ILE A 60 -27.32 -2.39 18.87
C ILE A 60 -27.04 -1.13 18.05
N THR A 61 -27.96 -0.75 17.16
CA THR A 61 -27.85 0.48 16.37
C THR A 61 -27.84 1.71 17.28
N VAL A 62 -28.78 1.81 18.22
CA VAL A 62 -28.85 2.93 19.17
C VAL A 62 -27.57 3.01 20.01
N LEU A 63 -27.07 1.88 20.52
CA LEU A 63 -25.81 1.84 21.27
C LEU A 63 -24.60 2.24 20.41
N ALA A 64 -24.58 1.85 19.13
CA ALA A 64 -23.53 2.26 18.20
C ALA A 64 -23.51 3.79 18.00
N PHE A 65 -24.67 4.40 17.80
CA PHE A 65 -24.76 5.86 17.72
C PHE A 65 -24.34 6.54 19.02
N ILE A 66 -24.78 6.03 20.19
CA ILE A 66 -24.38 6.60 21.49
C ILE A 66 -22.85 6.54 21.64
N THR A 67 -22.23 5.37 21.45
CA THR A 67 -20.78 5.19 21.66
C THR A 67 -19.92 6.03 20.72
N ARG A 68 -20.32 6.21 19.44
CA ARG A 68 -19.54 7.01 18.48
C ARG A 68 -19.77 8.52 18.63
N PHE A 69 -20.98 8.97 18.99
CA PHE A 69 -21.27 10.40 19.14
C PHE A 69 -21.00 10.96 20.54
N TRP A 70 -20.81 10.09 21.54
CA TRP A 70 -20.50 10.53 22.90
C TRP A 70 -19.22 11.37 22.92
N GLY A 71 -19.31 12.60 23.44
CA GLY A 71 -18.18 13.52 23.58
C GLY A 71 -17.45 13.86 22.27
N ILE A 72 -18.12 13.81 21.11
CA ILE A 72 -17.48 14.01 19.78
C ILE A 72 -16.81 15.39 19.61
N SER A 73 -17.26 16.40 20.37
CA SER A 73 -16.68 17.74 20.39
C SER A 73 -15.35 17.82 21.15
N HIS A 74 -14.97 16.79 21.89
CA HIS A 74 -13.71 16.77 22.64
C HIS A 74 -12.71 15.78 22.02
N PRO A 75 -11.45 16.17 21.80
CA PRO A 75 -10.84 17.49 22.01
C PRO A 75 -11.23 18.49 20.92
N ASN A 76 -11.23 19.78 21.23
CA ASN A 76 -11.49 20.87 20.28
C ASN A 76 -10.21 21.32 19.55
N GLU A 77 -9.29 20.37 19.33
CA GLU A 77 -7.97 20.56 18.75
C GLU A 77 -7.73 19.50 17.67
N VAL A 78 -6.80 19.81 16.75
CA VAL A 78 -6.36 18.90 15.68
C VAL A 78 -5.62 17.69 16.27
N VAL A 79 -5.88 16.52 15.71
CA VAL A 79 -5.35 15.21 16.16
C VAL A 79 -4.50 14.57 15.04
N PHE A 80 -3.56 13.67 15.38
CA PHE A 80 -2.53 13.06 14.52
C PHE A 80 -2.82 13.05 13.01
N ASP A 81 -3.81 12.29 12.53
CA ASP A 81 -4.10 12.16 11.09
C ASP A 81 -5.21 13.11 10.59
N GLU A 82 -5.85 13.89 11.49
CA GLU A 82 -6.76 14.97 11.09
C GLU A 82 -6.00 16.09 10.36
N VAL A 83 -4.69 16.25 10.63
CA VAL A 83 -3.80 17.18 9.90
C VAL A 83 -3.81 16.92 8.40
N HIS A 84 -3.85 15.65 7.99
CA HIS A 84 -3.81 15.27 6.58
C HIS A 84 -5.20 15.38 5.96
N PHE A 85 -6.20 14.68 6.51
CA PHE A 85 -7.51 14.57 5.86
C PHE A 85 -8.37 15.83 6.02
N GLY A 86 -8.18 16.59 7.10
CA GLY A 86 -8.77 17.92 7.25
C GLY A 86 -8.22 18.89 6.19
N LYS A 87 -6.90 18.94 6.04
CA LYS A 87 -6.20 19.75 5.01
C LYS A 87 -6.66 19.42 3.60
N PHE A 88 -6.77 18.13 3.26
CA PHE A 88 -7.27 17.72 1.95
C PHE A 88 -8.72 18.13 1.72
N ALA A 89 -9.57 18.06 2.74
CA ALA A 89 -10.95 18.53 2.63
C ALA A 89 -11.02 20.05 2.40
N SER A 90 -10.15 20.83 3.05
CA SER A 90 -9.99 22.26 2.80
C SER A 90 -9.59 22.55 1.35
N TYR A 91 -8.60 21.84 0.80
CA TYR A 91 -8.20 22.02 -0.60
C TYR A 91 -9.31 21.73 -1.62
N TYR A 92 -10.19 20.77 -1.35
CA TYR A 92 -11.37 20.58 -2.19
C TYR A 92 -12.34 21.76 -2.15
N LEU A 93 -12.54 22.40 -0.99
CA LEU A 93 -13.43 23.54 -0.85
C LEU A 93 -12.86 24.78 -1.54
N GLU A 94 -11.55 24.99 -1.44
CA GLU A 94 -10.82 26.07 -2.09
C GLU A 94 -10.61 25.87 -3.60
N ARG A 95 -10.79 24.63 -4.06
CA ARG A 95 -10.54 24.14 -5.43
C ARG A 95 -9.06 24.13 -5.81
N THR A 96 -8.17 24.02 -4.84
CA THR A 96 -6.71 24.03 -5.01
C THR A 96 -6.17 22.60 -5.14
N TYR A 97 -5.37 22.34 -6.18
CA TYR A 97 -4.89 20.99 -6.46
C TYR A 97 -3.90 20.51 -5.40
N PHE A 98 -4.07 19.27 -4.95
CA PHE A 98 -3.19 18.60 -4.01
C PHE A 98 -2.92 17.16 -4.46
N PHE A 99 -1.79 16.62 -4.03
CA PHE A 99 -1.40 15.24 -4.27
C PHE A 99 -1.54 14.43 -2.98
N ASP A 100 -2.08 13.21 -3.10
CA ASP A 100 -2.18 12.24 -2.01
C ASP A 100 -2.06 10.83 -2.59
N VAL A 101 -1.54 9.89 -1.78
CA VAL A 101 -1.36 8.49 -2.17
C VAL A 101 -2.67 7.70 -2.17
N HIS A 102 -3.70 8.16 -1.47
CA HIS A 102 -4.98 7.47 -1.39
C HIS A 102 -5.99 7.97 -2.43
N PRO A 103 -6.81 7.07 -3.00
CA PRO A 103 -7.92 7.46 -3.87
C PRO A 103 -8.91 8.46 -3.22
N PRO A 104 -9.67 9.23 -4.02
CA PRO A 104 -10.27 10.48 -3.55
C PRO A 104 -11.60 10.34 -2.79
N PHE A 105 -12.32 9.22 -2.87
CA PHE A 105 -13.72 9.13 -2.43
C PHE A 105 -13.92 9.49 -0.95
N GLY A 106 -13.11 8.93 -0.05
CA GLY A 106 -13.25 9.24 1.37
C GLY A 106 -12.96 10.71 1.71
N LYS A 107 -12.00 11.34 1.02
CA LYS A 107 -11.69 12.77 1.20
C LYS A 107 -12.78 13.67 0.61
N LEU A 108 -13.37 13.26 -0.52
CA LEU A 108 -14.53 13.94 -1.12
C LEU A 108 -15.75 13.91 -0.19
N LEU A 109 -15.95 12.86 0.61
CA LEU A 109 -17.03 12.82 1.61
C LEU A 109 -16.83 13.86 2.72
N PHE A 110 -15.60 14.09 3.18
CA PHE A 110 -15.32 15.15 4.15
C PHE A 110 -15.50 16.54 3.54
N ALA A 111 -15.04 16.76 2.31
CA ALA A 111 -15.29 18.00 1.59
C ALA A 111 -16.80 18.25 1.39
N LEU A 112 -17.57 17.21 1.08
CA LEU A 112 -19.03 17.29 0.97
C LEU A 112 -19.67 17.72 2.30
N MET A 113 -19.19 17.19 3.43
CA MET A 113 -19.68 17.60 4.75
C MET A 113 -19.34 19.08 5.04
N GLY A 114 -18.11 19.51 4.74
CA GLY A 114 -17.73 20.92 4.84
C GLY A 114 -18.62 21.83 4.01
N TRP A 115 -18.92 21.42 2.77
CA TRP A 115 -19.81 22.13 1.87
C TRP A 115 -21.24 22.22 2.40
N PHE A 116 -21.79 21.13 2.98
CA PHE A 116 -23.13 21.17 3.59
C PHE A 116 -23.25 22.13 4.77
N VAL A 117 -22.17 22.32 5.53
CA VAL A 117 -22.15 23.22 6.69
C VAL A 117 -21.72 24.64 6.30
N GLY A 118 -21.38 24.88 5.04
CA GLY A 118 -20.99 26.19 4.53
C GLY A 118 -19.59 26.63 4.97
N TYR A 119 -18.69 25.67 5.20
CA TYR A 119 -17.28 25.95 5.46
C TYR A 119 -16.54 26.26 4.15
N ASP A 120 -15.63 27.22 4.18
CA ASP A 120 -14.92 27.73 3.00
C ASP A 120 -13.56 27.08 2.76
N GLY A 121 -13.03 26.32 3.73
CA GLY A 121 -11.73 25.65 3.62
C GLY A 121 -10.55 26.45 4.17
N SER A 122 -10.76 27.65 4.73
CA SER A 122 -9.69 28.60 5.09
C SER A 122 -8.62 28.12 6.08
N PHE A 123 -8.88 27.08 6.86
CA PHE A 123 -7.91 26.46 7.78
C PHE A 123 -7.30 25.18 7.20
N HIS A 124 -5.96 25.07 7.25
CA HIS A 124 -5.17 24.02 6.59
C HIS A 124 -4.65 22.91 7.52
N PHE A 125 -5.05 22.86 8.79
CA PHE A 125 -4.74 21.76 9.72
C PHE A 125 -3.23 21.43 9.76
N GLU A 126 -2.39 22.43 10.00
CA GLU A 126 -0.93 22.27 9.87
C GLU A 126 -0.32 21.44 11.00
N ASN A 127 -0.74 21.70 12.25
CA ASN A 127 -0.12 21.08 13.42
C ASN A 127 -1.15 20.38 14.30
N ILE A 128 -0.70 19.32 14.97
CA ILE A 128 -1.46 18.66 16.04
C ILE A 128 -1.56 19.63 17.22
N GLY A 129 -2.75 19.75 17.81
CA GLY A 129 -3.02 20.68 18.92
C GLY A 129 -3.59 22.03 18.49
N ASP A 130 -3.61 22.35 17.18
CA ASP A 130 -4.21 23.60 16.71
C ASP A 130 -5.70 23.68 17.10
N SER A 131 -6.12 24.82 17.67
CA SER A 131 -7.48 24.97 18.18
C SER A 131 -8.50 25.18 17.06
N TYR A 132 -9.53 24.34 17.02
CA TYR A 132 -10.64 24.49 16.07
C TYR A 132 -11.54 25.70 16.37
N ILE A 133 -11.64 26.09 17.65
CA ILE A 133 -12.51 27.20 18.08
C ILE A 133 -11.93 28.53 17.63
N THR A 134 -10.64 28.74 17.86
CA THR A 134 -9.92 29.96 17.43
C THR A 134 -9.98 30.12 15.92
N ASN A 135 -9.83 29.02 15.18
CA ASN A 135 -9.84 28.99 13.72
C ASN A 135 -11.25 28.84 13.09
N LYS A 136 -12.32 28.84 13.91
CA LYS A 136 -13.74 28.77 13.46
C LYS A 136 -14.07 27.58 12.56
N VAL A 137 -13.40 26.44 12.75
CA VAL A 137 -13.60 25.24 11.95
C VAL A 137 -14.81 24.45 12.47
N PRO A 138 -15.76 24.02 11.61
CA PRO A 138 -16.89 23.19 12.05
C PRO A 138 -16.49 21.70 12.23
N TYR A 139 -15.45 21.45 13.01
CA TYR A 139 -14.83 20.13 13.21
C TYR A 139 -15.81 19.05 13.72
N VAL A 140 -16.82 19.44 14.49
CA VAL A 140 -17.87 18.51 14.96
C VAL A 140 -18.64 17.89 13.81
N ALA A 141 -18.95 18.67 12.77
CA ALA A 141 -19.63 18.14 11.59
C ALA A 141 -18.71 17.22 10.79
N TYR A 142 -17.44 17.59 10.67
CA TYR A 142 -16.42 16.75 10.04
C TYR A 142 -16.26 15.41 10.75
N ARG A 143 -16.19 15.40 12.09
CA ARG A 143 -16.14 14.19 12.92
C ARG A 143 -17.44 13.40 12.92
N ALA A 144 -18.59 14.06 12.74
CA ALA A 144 -19.89 13.40 12.66
C ALA A 144 -20.00 12.48 11.43
N MET A 145 -19.32 12.80 10.32
CA MET A 145 -19.35 11.96 9.12
C MET A 145 -18.73 10.55 9.35
N PRO A 146 -17.46 10.41 9.78
CA PRO A 146 -16.89 9.11 10.09
C PRO A 146 -17.59 8.46 11.29
N ALA A 147 -18.07 9.24 12.28
CA ALA A 147 -18.80 8.68 13.43
C ALA A 147 -20.13 8.03 13.01
N PHE A 148 -20.82 8.65 12.04
CA PHE A 148 -22.02 8.10 11.43
C PHE A 148 -21.74 6.80 10.69
N LEU A 149 -20.70 6.75 9.83
CA LEU A 149 -20.34 5.53 9.11
C LEU A 149 -19.88 4.42 10.06
N GLY A 150 -19.07 4.76 11.07
CA GLY A 150 -18.64 3.84 12.11
C GLY A 150 -19.78 3.29 12.97
N ALA A 151 -20.81 4.11 13.23
CA ALA A 151 -22.02 3.66 13.90
C ALA A 151 -22.86 2.73 13.01
N LEU A 152 -22.91 2.95 11.69
CA LEU A 152 -23.60 2.08 10.73
C LEU A 152 -22.84 0.77 10.44
N THR A 153 -21.53 0.72 10.63
CA THR A 153 -20.75 -0.53 10.49
C THR A 153 -21.24 -1.61 11.46
N VAL A 154 -21.59 -1.24 12.69
CA VAL A 154 -22.03 -2.19 13.73
C VAL A 154 -23.33 -2.95 13.34
N PRO A 155 -24.44 -2.30 12.95
CA PRO A 155 -25.62 -3.01 12.47
C PRO A 155 -25.37 -3.77 11.16
N VAL A 156 -24.45 -3.33 10.30
CA VAL A 156 -24.05 -4.12 9.12
C VAL A 156 -23.37 -5.43 9.53
N VAL A 157 -22.50 -5.42 10.55
CA VAL A 157 -21.90 -6.65 11.12
C VAL A 157 -22.97 -7.58 11.68
N PHE A 158 -23.96 -7.06 12.40
CA PHE A 158 -25.11 -7.84 12.86
C PHE A 158 -25.87 -8.47 11.67
N ASP A 159 -26.18 -7.66 10.65
CA ASP A 159 -26.90 -8.10 9.45
C ASP A 159 -26.12 -9.14 8.64
N ILE A 160 -24.78 -9.06 8.61
CA ILE A 160 -23.92 -10.09 7.98
C ILE A 160 -24.17 -11.44 8.63
N MET A 161 -24.15 -11.49 9.97
CA MET A 161 -24.36 -12.73 10.72
C MET A 161 -25.81 -13.23 10.58
N TRP A 162 -26.78 -12.34 10.67
CA TRP A 162 -28.19 -12.68 10.54
C TRP A 162 -28.52 -13.20 9.12
N GLU A 163 -28.04 -12.53 8.08
CA GLU A 163 -28.25 -12.95 6.70
C GLU A 163 -27.53 -14.26 6.38
N SER A 164 -26.36 -14.50 6.97
CA SER A 164 -25.63 -15.78 6.90
C SER A 164 -26.35 -16.92 7.64
N GLY A 165 -27.37 -16.60 8.44
CA GLY A 165 -28.23 -17.55 9.12
C GLY A 165 -27.72 -18.00 10.48
N TYR A 166 -26.90 -17.17 11.14
CA TYR A 166 -26.48 -17.37 12.53
C TYR A 166 -27.57 -17.00 13.54
N THR A 167 -27.48 -17.66 14.69
CA THR A 167 -28.34 -17.49 15.85
C THR A 167 -28.21 -16.08 16.43
N LEU A 168 -29.24 -15.63 17.13
CA LEU A 168 -29.27 -14.29 17.71
C LEU A 168 -28.07 -14.01 18.66
N PRO A 169 -27.66 -14.92 19.58
CA PRO A 169 -26.47 -14.70 20.40
C PRO A 169 -25.19 -14.48 19.59
N ALA A 170 -25.00 -15.24 18.51
CA ALA A 170 -23.84 -15.09 17.63
C ALA A 170 -23.86 -13.73 16.90
N CYS A 171 -25.03 -13.29 16.43
CA CYS A 171 -25.19 -11.97 15.80
C CYS A 171 -24.87 -10.84 16.79
N VAL A 172 -25.38 -10.95 18.02
CA VAL A 172 -25.13 -9.96 19.09
C VAL A 172 -23.64 -9.95 19.46
N LEU A 173 -23.00 -11.11 19.62
CA LEU A 173 -21.58 -11.19 19.98
C LEU A 173 -20.68 -10.53 18.93
N SER A 174 -20.83 -10.87 17.65
CA SER A 174 -20.02 -10.29 16.58
C SER A 174 -20.17 -8.77 16.51
N ALA A 175 -21.41 -8.27 16.64
CA ALA A 175 -21.66 -6.83 16.67
C ALA A 175 -21.10 -6.17 17.94
N ALA A 176 -21.23 -6.81 19.10
CA ALA A 176 -20.72 -6.30 20.38
C ALA A 176 -19.19 -6.16 20.39
N LEU A 177 -18.46 -7.11 19.78
CA LEU A 177 -17.00 -7.06 19.64
C LEU A 177 -16.52 -5.85 18.84
N VAL A 178 -17.30 -5.36 17.87
CA VAL A 178 -16.98 -4.12 17.11
C VAL A 178 -17.55 -2.88 17.81
N LEU A 179 -18.73 -3.01 18.43
CA LEU A 179 -19.41 -1.95 19.15
C LEU A 179 -18.59 -1.45 20.35
N PHE A 180 -18.02 -2.34 21.14
CA PHE A 180 -17.27 -2.01 22.36
C PHE A 180 -15.75 -2.11 22.19
N ASP A 181 -15.27 -2.12 20.94
CA ASP A 181 -13.84 -2.04 20.68
C ASP A 181 -13.36 -0.59 20.63
N ASN A 182 -12.34 -0.30 21.44
CA ASN A 182 -11.77 1.04 21.61
C ASN A 182 -11.06 1.53 20.35
N ALA A 183 -10.47 0.65 19.55
CA ALA A 183 -9.79 1.05 18.31
C ALA A 183 -10.82 1.43 17.24
N HIS A 184 -11.87 0.62 17.05
CA HIS A 184 -12.99 0.98 16.16
C HIS A 184 -13.66 2.29 16.57
N ILE A 185 -13.87 2.54 17.87
CA ILE A 185 -14.41 3.81 18.37
C ILE A 185 -13.44 4.96 18.10
N GLY A 186 -12.17 4.82 18.49
CA GLY A 186 -11.15 5.86 18.34
C GLY A 186 -10.97 6.29 16.89
N GLN A 187 -10.90 5.33 15.96
CA GLN A 187 -10.70 5.61 14.54
C GLN A 187 -11.92 6.26 13.89
N THR A 188 -13.14 5.88 14.31
CA THR A 188 -14.37 6.36 13.67
C THR A 188 -14.85 7.70 14.21
N ARG A 189 -14.31 8.19 15.33
CA ARG A 189 -14.70 9.47 15.93
C ARG A 189 -13.93 10.68 15.38
N LEU A 190 -12.80 10.44 14.74
CA LEU A 190 -11.89 11.47 14.23
C LEU A 190 -12.01 11.60 12.71
N ILE A 191 -11.49 12.68 12.13
CA ILE A 191 -11.53 12.96 10.69
C ILE A 191 -10.55 12.04 9.94
N LEU A 192 -10.88 10.74 9.88
CA LEU A 192 -10.03 9.67 9.36
C LEU A 192 -10.75 8.84 8.31
N LEU A 193 -10.04 8.42 7.27
CA LEU A 193 -10.62 7.67 6.14
C LEU A 193 -11.09 6.25 6.49
N ASP A 194 -10.58 5.66 7.57
CA ASP A 194 -10.79 4.24 7.86
C ASP A 194 -12.24 3.90 8.24
N ALA A 195 -13.00 4.87 8.75
CA ALA A 195 -14.43 4.68 8.98
C ALA A 195 -15.18 4.34 7.68
N THR A 196 -14.88 5.09 6.61
CA THR A 196 -15.45 4.85 5.27
C THR A 196 -14.96 3.52 4.70
N LEU A 197 -13.68 3.20 4.87
CA LEU A 197 -13.06 1.96 4.40
C LEU A 197 -13.75 0.73 5.02
N VAL A 198 -13.77 0.65 6.35
CA VAL A 198 -14.33 -0.49 7.09
C VAL A 198 -15.84 -0.63 6.81
N PHE A 199 -16.56 0.50 6.72
CA PHE A 199 -17.98 0.48 6.37
C PHE A 199 -18.24 -0.03 4.95
N ALA A 200 -17.47 0.43 3.97
CA ALA A 200 -17.61 -0.01 2.57
C ALA A 200 -17.29 -1.50 2.41
N MET A 201 -16.21 -1.98 3.06
CA MET A 201 -15.85 -3.40 3.13
C MET A 201 -16.98 -4.24 3.75
N ALA A 202 -17.52 -3.83 4.90
CA ALA A 202 -18.63 -4.53 5.55
C ALA A 202 -19.89 -4.55 4.67
N CYS A 203 -20.21 -3.45 3.98
CA CYS A 203 -21.31 -3.39 3.02
C CYS A 203 -21.08 -4.32 1.82
N ALA A 204 -19.85 -4.43 1.33
CA ALA A 204 -19.50 -5.34 0.23
C ALA A 204 -19.73 -6.81 0.64
N LEU A 205 -19.28 -7.20 1.84
CA LEU A 205 -19.55 -8.52 2.41
C LEU A 205 -21.06 -8.79 2.56
N LEU A 206 -21.81 -7.85 3.15
CA LEU A 206 -23.26 -8.00 3.35
C LEU A 206 -24.00 -8.14 2.00
N CYS A 207 -23.69 -7.29 1.03
CA CYS A 207 -24.32 -7.34 -0.28
C CYS A 207 -23.99 -8.65 -1.01
N TYR A 208 -22.73 -9.12 -0.90
CA TYR A 208 -22.32 -10.41 -1.45
C TYR A 208 -23.08 -11.58 -0.81
N ILE A 209 -23.26 -11.58 0.51
CA ILE A 209 -24.02 -12.63 1.21
C ILE A 209 -25.49 -12.61 0.75
N LYS A 210 -26.13 -11.44 0.67
CA LYS A 210 -27.51 -11.32 0.17
C LYS A 210 -27.63 -11.75 -1.30
N PHE A 211 -26.61 -11.51 -2.12
CA PHE A 211 -26.51 -12.04 -3.47
C PHE A 211 -26.40 -13.58 -3.46
N TYR A 212 -25.49 -14.15 -2.67
CA TYR A 212 -25.24 -15.58 -2.59
C TYR A 212 -26.44 -16.38 -2.05
N LYS A 213 -27.27 -15.76 -1.19
CA LYS A 213 -28.57 -16.35 -0.76
C LYS A 213 -29.52 -16.58 -1.93
N LEU A 214 -29.44 -15.77 -2.98
CA LEU A 214 -30.28 -15.86 -4.16
C LEU A 214 -29.68 -16.75 -5.26
N ARG A 215 -28.63 -17.53 -4.97
CA ARG A 215 -27.98 -18.45 -5.93
C ARG A 215 -28.93 -19.48 -6.57
N HIS A 216 -30.05 -19.78 -5.91
CA HIS A 216 -31.08 -20.70 -6.42
C HIS A 216 -32.14 -20.02 -7.29
N GLU A 217 -32.14 -18.68 -7.35
CA GLU A 217 -33.02 -17.87 -8.21
C GLU A 217 -32.16 -16.89 -9.05
N PRO A 218 -31.26 -17.40 -9.91
CA PRO A 218 -30.33 -16.56 -10.65
C PRO A 218 -31.05 -15.64 -11.66
N PHE A 219 -30.42 -14.52 -12.00
CA PHE A 219 -30.92 -13.51 -12.95
C PHE A 219 -32.25 -12.83 -12.59
N GLY A 220 -32.80 -13.07 -11.40
CA GLY A 220 -33.94 -12.31 -10.88
C GLY A 220 -33.59 -10.85 -10.58
N ARG A 221 -34.60 -9.98 -10.44
CA ARG A 221 -34.40 -8.55 -10.09
C ARG A 221 -33.63 -8.36 -8.78
N LYS A 222 -33.93 -9.18 -7.77
CA LYS A 222 -33.24 -9.15 -6.47
C LYS A 222 -31.79 -9.64 -6.59
N TRP A 223 -31.55 -10.64 -7.43
CA TRP A 223 -30.21 -11.19 -7.69
C TRP A 223 -29.31 -10.12 -8.32
N TRP A 224 -29.78 -9.44 -9.37
CA TRP A 224 -29.08 -8.32 -9.99
C TRP A 224 -28.89 -7.13 -9.05
N LYS A 225 -29.91 -6.78 -8.25
CA LYS A 225 -29.81 -5.71 -7.25
C LYS A 225 -28.62 -5.94 -6.32
N TRP A 226 -28.53 -7.11 -5.70
CA TRP A 226 -27.47 -7.38 -4.73
C TRP A 226 -26.10 -7.54 -5.40
N LEU A 227 -26.04 -8.15 -6.58
CA LEU A 227 -24.80 -8.25 -7.34
C LEU A 227 -24.22 -6.87 -7.72
N LEU A 228 -25.06 -5.95 -8.22
CA LEU A 228 -24.64 -4.59 -8.55
C LEU A 228 -24.28 -3.78 -7.31
N LEU A 229 -25.00 -3.96 -6.19
CA LEU A 229 -24.66 -3.31 -4.93
C LEU A 229 -23.35 -3.82 -4.34
N THR A 230 -23.03 -5.12 -4.51
CA THR A 230 -21.70 -5.65 -4.16
C THR A 230 -20.61 -4.93 -4.95
N GLY A 231 -20.78 -4.79 -6.27
CA GLY A 231 -19.85 -4.06 -7.11
C GLY A 231 -19.70 -2.58 -6.71
N PHE A 232 -20.80 -1.90 -6.44
CA PHE A 232 -20.78 -0.51 -5.98
C PHE A 232 -20.04 -0.36 -4.63
N ALA A 233 -20.31 -1.24 -3.66
CA ALA A 233 -19.64 -1.22 -2.36
C ALA A 233 -18.13 -1.50 -2.49
N LEU A 234 -17.74 -2.47 -3.32
CA LEU A 234 -16.34 -2.73 -3.68
C LEU A 234 -15.65 -1.50 -4.29
N SER A 235 -16.35 -0.77 -5.16
CA SER A 235 -15.84 0.48 -5.74
C SER A 235 -15.61 1.56 -4.68
N CYS A 236 -16.56 1.75 -3.76
CA CYS A 236 -16.41 2.71 -2.67
C CYS A 236 -15.22 2.37 -1.76
N ASP A 237 -14.96 1.07 -1.53
CA ASP A 237 -13.86 0.58 -0.72
C ASP A 237 -12.49 0.93 -1.35
N ILE A 238 -12.23 0.47 -2.59
CA ILE A 238 -10.98 0.76 -3.29
C ILE A 238 -10.80 2.26 -3.58
N SER A 239 -11.90 3.01 -3.77
CA SER A 239 -11.85 4.46 -3.97
C SER A 239 -11.57 5.24 -2.68
N THR A 240 -11.58 4.59 -1.51
CA THR A 240 -11.19 5.18 -0.23
C THR A 240 -9.70 5.00 0.04
N LYS A 241 -9.21 3.75 -0.01
CA LYS A 241 -7.78 3.39 0.08
C LYS A 241 -7.51 2.14 -0.77
N TYR A 242 -6.29 2.00 -1.27
CA TYR A 242 -5.90 0.83 -2.06
C TYR A 242 -5.97 -0.51 -1.31
N VAL A 243 -5.99 -0.50 0.03
CA VAL A 243 -6.25 -1.69 0.86
C VAL A 243 -7.63 -2.30 0.55
N GLY A 244 -8.59 -1.52 0.02
CA GLY A 244 -9.87 -2.03 -0.47
C GLY A 244 -9.76 -3.03 -1.64
N LEU A 245 -8.59 -3.15 -2.27
CA LEU A 245 -8.29 -4.26 -3.20
C LEU A 245 -8.46 -5.63 -2.50
N PHE A 246 -8.20 -5.72 -1.21
CA PHE A 246 -8.34 -6.97 -0.47
C PHE A 246 -9.80 -7.45 -0.41
N ALA A 247 -10.78 -6.55 -0.36
CA ALA A 247 -12.18 -6.92 -0.47
C ALA A 247 -12.53 -7.48 -1.86
N PHE A 248 -11.93 -6.96 -2.93
CA PHE A 248 -12.04 -7.56 -4.27
C PHE A 248 -11.46 -8.98 -4.29
N ILE A 249 -10.33 -9.23 -3.63
CA ILE A 249 -9.73 -10.56 -3.53
C ILE A 249 -10.64 -11.49 -2.72
N THR A 250 -11.19 -11.04 -1.58
CA THR A 250 -12.12 -11.82 -0.76
C THR A 250 -13.36 -12.25 -1.55
N ILE A 251 -14.07 -11.29 -2.16
CA ILE A 251 -15.30 -11.55 -2.90
C ILE A 251 -14.99 -12.28 -4.21
N GLY A 252 -13.92 -11.90 -4.91
CA GLY A 252 -13.47 -12.54 -6.15
C GLY A 252 -13.15 -14.02 -5.95
N SER A 253 -12.47 -14.36 -4.85
CA SER A 253 -12.19 -15.75 -4.48
C SER A 253 -13.47 -16.53 -4.18
N ALA A 254 -14.40 -15.95 -3.43
CA ALA A 254 -15.69 -16.58 -3.15
C ALA A 254 -16.54 -16.76 -4.42
N VAL A 255 -16.49 -15.80 -5.33
CA VAL A 255 -17.14 -15.88 -6.65
C VAL A 255 -16.48 -16.93 -7.55
N ALA A 256 -15.15 -17.06 -7.51
CA ALA A 256 -14.44 -18.11 -8.25
C ALA A 256 -14.84 -19.51 -7.76
N ILE A 257 -14.95 -19.68 -6.43
CA ILE A 257 -15.45 -20.94 -5.82
C ILE A 257 -16.90 -21.21 -6.24
N ASP A 258 -17.77 -20.19 -6.26
CA ASP A 258 -19.16 -20.32 -6.71
C ASP A 258 -19.25 -20.69 -8.20
N LEU A 259 -18.44 -20.07 -9.05
CA LEU A 259 -18.34 -20.40 -10.47
C LEU A 259 -17.82 -21.83 -10.69
N TRP A 260 -16.81 -22.26 -9.92
CA TRP A 260 -16.33 -23.63 -9.94
C TRP A 260 -17.45 -24.62 -9.56
N GLY A 261 -18.22 -24.32 -8.52
CA GLY A 261 -19.38 -25.14 -8.11
C GLY A 261 -20.54 -25.12 -9.12
N LEU A 262 -20.64 -24.10 -9.98
CA LEU A 262 -21.59 -24.07 -11.10
C LEU A 262 -21.12 -24.91 -12.30
N LEU A 263 -19.81 -25.08 -12.46
CA LEU A 263 -19.21 -25.91 -13.51
C LEU A 263 -19.26 -27.41 -13.19
N ASP A 264 -19.43 -27.78 -11.92
CA ASP A 264 -19.50 -29.17 -11.47
C ASP A 264 -20.65 -29.95 -12.15
N ILE A 265 -20.29 -31.01 -12.86
CA ILE A 265 -21.21 -31.91 -13.59
C ILE A 265 -22.10 -32.69 -12.60
N ASN A 266 -21.58 -32.97 -11.39
CA ASN A 266 -22.29 -33.71 -10.35
C ASN A 266 -23.17 -32.82 -9.46
N ARG A 267 -23.42 -31.57 -9.88
CA ARG A 267 -24.26 -30.63 -9.16
C ARG A 267 -25.65 -31.21 -8.90
N ARG A 268 -26.13 -31.03 -7.66
CA ARG A 268 -27.43 -31.54 -7.19
C ARG A 268 -28.65 -31.08 -8.02
N GLN A 269 -28.52 -29.99 -8.78
CA GLN A 269 -29.57 -29.44 -9.65
C GLN A 269 -29.42 -29.88 -11.12
N GLY A 270 -28.46 -30.76 -11.43
CA GLY A 270 -28.04 -31.11 -12.78
C GLY A 270 -26.92 -30.22 -13.30
N ALA A 271 -26.18 -30.74 -14.27
CA ALA A 271 -25.14 -29.99 -15.00
C ALA A 271 -25.76 -28.77 -15.70
N LEU A 272 -25.07 -27.63 -15.62
CA LEU A 272 -25.45 -26.42 -16.36
C LEU A 272 -24.97 -26.51 -17.80
N ASP A 273 -25.77 -25.97 -18.72
CA ASP A 273 -25.32 -25.74 -20.09
C ASP A 273 -24.24 -24.65 -20.13
N LEU A 274 -23.31 -24.75 -21.07
CA LEU A 274 -22.16 -23.84 -21.18
C LEU A 274 -22.61 -22.40 -21.47
N VAL A 275 -23.72 -22.23 -22.19
CA VAL A 275 -24.32 -20.91 -22.44
C VAL A 275 -24.83 -20.27 -21.14
N ASP A 276 -25.46 -21.06 -20.28
CA ASP A 276 -25.94 -20.57 -18.99
C ASP A 276 -24.79 -20.28 -18.03
N PHE A 277 -23.74 -21.11 -18.03
CA PHE A 277 -22.50 -20.78 -17.34
C PHE A 277 -21.89 -19.45 -17.84
N ALA A 278 -21.81 -19.25 -19.16
CA ALA A 278 -21.29 -18.03 -19.76
C ALA A 278 -22.12 -16.79 -19.36
N LYS A 279 -23.45 -16.90 -19.23
CA LYS A 279 -24.29 -15.83 -18.67
C LYS A 279 -23.94 -15.54 -17.20
N HIS A 280 -23.71 -16.59 -16.39
CA HIS A 280 -23.33 -16.43 -14.99
C HIS A 280 -21.96 -15.75 -14.84
N PHE A 281 -20.99 -16.13 -15.66
CA PHE A 281 -19.67 -15.53 -15.73
C PHE A 281 -19.75 -14.07 -16.19
N GLY A 282 -20.39 -13.82 -17.34
CA GLY A 282 -20.54 -12.48 -17.91
C GLY A 282 -21.26 -11.51 -16.96
N ALA A 283 -22.30 -11.96 -16.27
CA ALA A 283 -23.01 -11.14 -15.28
C ALA A 283 -22.12 -10.74 -14.10
N ARG A 284 -21.32 -11.67 -13.57
CA ARG A 284 -20.37 -11.42 -12.47
C ARG A 284 -19.22 -10.52 -12.92
N ALA A 285 -18.62 -10.78 -14.08
CA ALA A 285 -17.56 -9.94 -14.64
C ALA A 285 -18.05 -8.50 -14.88
N PHE A 286 -19.26 -8.34 -15.44
CA PHE A 286 -19.85 -7.01 -15.63
C PHE A 286 -20.06 -6.28 -14.30
N ALA A 287 -20.72 -6.92 -13.33
CA ALA A 287 -21.12 -6.24 -12.10
C ALA A 287 -20.00 -6.10 -11.06
N LEU A 288 -18.99 -6.96 -11.07
CA LEU A 288 -17.90 -6.98 -10.07
C LEU A 288 -16.56 -6.48 -10.61
N ILE A 289 -16.43 -6.23 -11.92
CA ILE A 289 -15.19 -5.68 -12.52
C ILE A 289 -15.51 -4.39 -13.27
N ILE A 290 -16.42 -4.46 -14.25
CA ILE A 290 -16.70 -3.31 -15.14
C ILE A 290 -17.41 -2.18 -14.38
N VAL A 291 -18.52 -2.49 -13.71
CA VAL A 291 -19.30 -1.48 -12.96
C VAL A 291 -18.45 -0.81 -11.86
N PRO A 292 -17.70 -1.54 -11.00
CA PRO A 292 -16.88 -0.92 -9.96
C PRO A 292 -15.76 -0.05 -10.53
N PHE A 293 -15.17 -0.45 -11.67
CA PHE A 293 -14.16 0.33 -12.36
C PHE A 293 -14.71 1.67 -12.86
N PHE A 294 -15.93 1.71 -13.40
CA PHE A 294 -16.56 2.98 -13.80
C PHE A 294 -16.83 3.91 -12.62
N PHE A 295 -17.28 3.37 -11.48
CA PHE A 295 -17.45 4.17 -10.27
C PHE A 295 -16.10 4.66 -9.71
N TYR A 296 -15.04 3.86 -9.80
CA TYR A 296 -13.68 4.28 -9.44
C TYR A 296 -13.24 5.48 -10.29
N LEU A 297 -13.36 5.36 -11.62
CA LEU A 297 -13.05 6.46 -12.54
C LEU A 297 -13.94 7.69 -12.29
N PHE A 298 -15.21 7.50 -11.95
CA PHE A 298 -16.13 8.59 -11.64
C PHE A 298 -15.64 9.45 -10.46
N TRP A 299 -15.13 8.85 -9.38
CA TRP A 299 -14.59 9.63 -8.26
C TRP A 299 -13.35 10.43 -8.63
N PHE A 300 -12.49 9.91 -9.52
CA PHE A 300 -11.37 10.68 -10.07
C PHE A 300 -11.83 11.79 -11.02
N GLN A 301 -12.89 11.56 -11.79
CA GLN A 301 -13.48 12.61 -12.60
C GLN A 301 -13.99 13.74 -11.70
N VAL A 302 -14.72 13.42 -10.63
CA VAL A 302 -15.16 14.40 -9.63
C VAL A 302 -13.97 15.14 -9.03
N HIS A 303 -12.94 14.42 -8.60
CA HIS A 303 -11.69 14.98 -8.06
C HIS A 303 -11.06 16.02 -9.01
N PHE A 304 -10.84 15.68 -10.28
CA PHE A 304 -10.24 16.61 -11.25
C PHE A 304 -11.17 17.77 -11.65
N THR A 305 -12.49 17.58 -11.57
CA THR A 305 -13.43 18.68 -11.85
C THR A 305 -13.53 19.70 -10.74
N ILE A 306 -13.34 19.28 -9.48
CA ILE A 306 -13.39 20.17 -8.31
C ILE A 306 -12.05 20.92 -8.18
N LEU A 307 -10.92 20.23 -8.34
CA LEU A 307 -9.59 20.80 -8.19
C LEU A 307 -9.14 21.49 -9.48
N SER A 308 -9.59 22.74 -9.67
CA SER A 308 -9.35 23.52 -10.88
C SER A 308 -8.20 24.52 -10.78
N LYS A 309 -7.68 24.80 -9.58
CA LYS A 309 -6.60 25.79 -9.35
C LYS A 309 -5.28 25.11 -9.00
N SER A 310 -4.16 25.78 -9.26
CA SER A 310 -2.83 25.37 -8.77
C SER A 310 -2.83 25.31 -7.24
N GLY A 311 -2.00 24.43 -6.70
CA GLY A 311 -1.86 24.20 -5.26
C GLY A 311 -0.66 23.28 -5.03
N PRO A 312 -0.29 22.99 -3.77
CA PRO A 312 0.98 22.36 -3.43
C PRO A 312 1.18 20.93 -3.99
N GLY A 313 0.14 20.33 -4.56
CA GLY A 313 0.26 19.02 -5.23
C GLY A 313 0.68 19.10 -6.70
N ASP A 314 0.73 20.28 -7.29
CA ASP A 314 1.00 20.44 -8.73
C ASP A 314 2.45 20.06 -9.10
N ASP A 315 3.40 20.25 -8.19
CA ASP A 315 4.81 19.84 -8.32
C ASP A 315 5.02 18.34 -8.56
N PHE A 316 4.04 17.51 -8.18
CA PHE A 316 4.06 16.06 -8.42
C PHE A 316 3.59 15.68 -9.83
N MET A 317 3.08 16.64 -10.61
CA MET A 317 2.49 16.42 -11.92
C MET A 317 3.37 17.02 -13.03
N SER A 318 3.23 16.50 -14.24
CA SER A 318 3.92 17.01 -15.41
C SER A 318 3.50 18.45 -15.73
N PRO A 319 4.36 19.23 -16.41
CA PRO A 319 3.99 20.57 -16.85
C PRO A 319 2.69 20.58 -17.64
N ALA A 320 2.44 19.59 -18.51
CA ALA A 320 1.21 19.49 -19.30
C ALA A 320 -0.05 19.38 -18.42
N PHE A 321 0.02 18.64 -17.31
CA PHE A 321 -1.06 18.55 -16.34
C PHE A 321 -1.26 19.89 -15.61
N GLN A 322 -0.16 20.53 -15.19
CA GLN A 322 -0.19 21.84 -14.54
C GLN A 322 -0.83 22.91 -15.43
N GLU A 323 -0.68 22.83 -16.76
CA GLU A 323 -1.37 23.72 -17.71
C GLU A 323 -2.91 23.60 -17.70
N THR A 324 -3.45 22.52 -17.11
CA THR A 324 -4.90 22.33 -16.92
C THR A 324 -5.45 22.99 -15.66
N LEU A 325 -4.57 23.47 -14.79
CA LEU A 325 -4.93 24.18 -13.57
C LEU A 325 -4.89 25.70 -13.82
N SER A 326 -5.89 26.41 -13.29
CA SER A 326 -5.96 27.87 -13.26
C SER A 326 -5.06 28.43 -12.14
N ASP A 327 -4.74 29.73 -12.20
CA ASP A 327 -4.03 30.44 -11.12
C ASP A 327 -2.63 29.90 -10.77
N ASN A 328 -1.87 29.35 -11.72
CA ASN A 328 -0.44 29.07 -11.48
C ASN A 328 0.33 30.41 -11.42
N LEU A 329 0.56 30.91 -10.21
CA LEU A 329 1.25 32.17 -9.91
C LEU A 329 2.63 32.25 -10.59
N MET A 330 3.33 31.13 -10.73
CA MET A 330 4.64 31.08 -11.39
C MET A 330 4.52 31.27 -12.90
N THR A 331 3.49 30.71 -13.54
CA THR A 331 3.30 30.87 -14.99
C THR A 331 2.64 32.20 -15.37
N ALA A 332 1.75 32.74 -14.51
CA ALA A 332 1.10 34.03 -14.75
C ALA A 332 2.08 35.22 -14.67
N ASN A 333 3.16 35.07 -13.92
CA ASN A 333 4.22 36.07 -13.78
C ASN A 333 5.45 35.79 -14.67
N ALA A 334 5.40 34.76 -15.52
CA ALA A 334 6.52 34.36 -16.37
C ALA A 334 6.75 35.38 -17.48
N VAL A 335 7.94 35.96 -17.52
CA VAL A 335 8.38 36.94 -18.52
C VAL A 335 9.39 36.28 -19.44
N ALA A 336 9.29 36.51 -20.75
CA ALA A 336 10.32 36.04 -21.70
C ALA A 336 11.68 36.65 -21.34
N ILE A 337 12.76 35.87 -21.42
CA ILE A 337 14.13 36.31 -21.09
C ILE A 337 14.87 36.62 -22.38
N ASP A 338 15.45 37.81 -22.47
CA ASP A 338 16.26 38.25 -23.59
C ASP A 338 17.75 38.21 -23.22
N PHE A 339 18.61 38.16 -24.24
CA PHE A 339 20.04 38.34 -24.02
C PHE A 339 20.34 39.73 -23.41
N TYR A 340 21.37 39.78 -22.56
CA TYR A 340 21.80 40.91 -21.74
C TYR A 340 20.91 41.27 -20.55
N ASP A 341 19.78 40.57 -20.34
CA ASP A 341 19.01 40.69 -19.11
C ASP A 341 19.85 40.26 -17.90
N HIS A 342 19.73 41.01 -16.81
CA HIS A 342 20.18 40.57 -15.49
C HIS A 342 19.11 39.66 -14.89
N ILE A 343 19.50 38.45 -14.51
CA ILE A 343 18.65 37.38 -14.00
C ILE A 343 19.17 36.89 -12.65
N ALA A 344 18.25 36.53 -11.75
CA ALA A 344 18.58 35.77 -10.55
C ALA A 344 18.12 34.32 -10.73
N LEU A 345 19.08 33.40 -10.67
CA LEU A 345 18.85 31.97 -10.84
C LEU A 345 18.60 31.32 -9.50
N LYS A 346 17.57 30.48 -9.40
CA LYS A 346 17.21 29.79 -8.18
C LYS A 346 17.04 28.30 -8.42
N HIS A 347 17.58 27.50 -7.52
CA HIS A 347 17.49 26.05 -7.58
C HIS A 347 16.09 25.57 -7.15
N LYS A 348 15.52 24.59 -7.88
CA LYS A 348 14.14 24.14 -7.67
C LYS A 348 13.91 23.50 -6.29
N GLU A 349 14.81 22.62 -5.85
CA GLU A 349 14.60 21.84 -4.63
C GLU A 349 15.09 22.58 -3.38
N THR A 350 16.32 23.10 -3.41
CA THR A 350 16.95 23.73 -2.22
C THR A 350 16.58 25.20 -2.05
N GLN A 351 15.93 25.82 -3.04
CA GLN A 351 15.57 27.23 -3.06
C GLN A 351 16.76 28.20 -2.89
N GLY A 352 18.00 27.74 -3.08
CA GLY A 352 19.20 28.59 -3.08
C GLY A 352 19.34 29.38 -4.38
N TYR A 353 19.70 30.66 -4.27
CA TYR A 353 20.09 31.49 -5.41
C TYR A 353 21.53 31.23 -5.81
N LEU A 354 21.81 31.20 -7.13
CA LEU A 354 23.17 31.18 -7.62
C LEU A 354 23.87 32.49 -7.21
N HIS A 355 24.90 32.37 -6.39
CA HIS A 355 25.55 33.47 -5.71
C HIS A 355 27.05 33.45 -5.95
N SER A 356 27.68 34.63 -5.92
CA SER A 356 29.13 34.74 -5.91
C SER A 356 29.57 36.03 -5.22
N HIS A 357 30.72 35.98 -4.56
CA HIS A 357 31.30 37.08 -3.78
C HIS A 357 32.82 37.07 -3.94
N LEU A 358 33.54 38.05 -3.39
CA LEU A 358 34.98 38.23 -3.64
C LEU A 358 35.88 37.14 -3.02
N ASP A 359 35.36 36.34 -2.10
CA ASP A 359 36.15 35.29 -1.44
C ASP A 359 36.42 34.12 -2.38
N ARG A 360 37.51 33.40 -2.10
CA ARG A 360 38.06 32.35 -2.95
C ARG A 360 38.02 30.99 -2.26
N TYR A 361 37.99 29.92 -3.05
CA TYR A 361 38.15 28.58 -2.51
C TYR A 361 39.50 28.44 -1.79
N PRO A 362 39.59 27.70 -0.67
CA PRO A 362 40.84 27.48 0.04
C PRO A 362 41.81 26.65 -0.81
N LEU A 363 43.13 26.82 -0.65
CA LEU A 363 44.11 26.05 -1.44
C LEU A 363 43.89 24.54 -1.36
N ARG A 364 43.55 24.05 -0.16
CA ARG A 364 43.26 22.65 0.12
C ARG A 364 41.96 22.55 0.91
N TYR A 365 41.16 21.55 0.56
CA TYR A 365 40.01 21.12 1.34
C TYR A 365 40.47 20.24 2.52
N ASP A 366 39.56 19.97 3.47
CA ASP A 366 39.86 19.22 4.70
C ASP A 366 40.36 17.79 4.42
N ASP A 367 39.99 17.22 3.27
CA ASP A 367 40.44 15.90 2.83
C ASP A 367 41.75 15.91 2.02
N GLY A 368 42.42 17.06 1.94
CA GLY A 368 43.72 17.23 1.27
C GLY A 368 43.65 17.45 -0.25
N ARG A 369 42.46 17.42 -0.86
CA ARG A 369 42.30 17.78 -2.29
C ARG A 369 42.59 19.26 -2.53
N VAL A 370 43.14 19.57 -3.69
CA VAL A 370 43.55 20.94 -4.08
C VAL A 370 42.43 21.59 -4.89
N SER A 371 42.03 22.80 -4.51
CA SER A 371 41.05 23.60 -5.27
C SER A 371 41.75 24.46 -6.33
N SER A 372 40.95 25.16 -7.14
CA SER A 372 41.50 26.15 -8.09
C SER A 372 41.93 27.48 -7.46
N GLN A 373 41.60 27.72 -6.19
CA GLN A 373 41.60 29.07 -5.57
C GLN A 373 40.83 30.13 -6.37
N GLY A 374 39.89 29.69 -7.21
CA GLY A 374 38.99 30.55 -7.92
C GLY A 374 38.00 31.24 -6.98
N GLN A 375 37.32 32.25 -7.49
CA GLN A 375 36.24 32.93 -6.76
C GLN A 375 35.11 31.95 -6.46
N GLN A 376 34.57 32.00 -5.24
CA GLN A 376 33.53 31.06 -4.80
C GLN A 376 32.22 31.28 -5.57
N VAL A 377 31.58 30.17 -5.96
CA VAL A 377 30.20 30.15 -6.47
C VAL A 377 29.39 29.23 -5.57
N THR A 378 28.31 29.78 -5.00
CA THR A 378 27.57 29.15 -3.91
C THR A 378 26.06 29.30 -4.11
N GLY A 379 25.28 28.59 -3.29
CA GLY A 379 23.83 28.74 -3.20
C GLY A 379 23.45 29.54 -1.95
N TYR A 380 22.93 30.75 -2.13
CA TYR A 380 22.55 31.64 -1.03
C TYR A 380 21.03 31.69 -0.85
N PRO A 381 20.47 31.50 0.36
CA PRO A 381 19.01 31.39 0.54
C PRO A 381 18.26 32.72 0.47
N HIS A 382 18.94 33.87 0.60
CA HIS A 382 18.30 35.18 0.65
C HIS A 382 18.50 35.99 -0.64
N LYS A 383 17.66 37.01 -0.85
CA LYS A 383 17.79 37.93 -1.98
C LYS A 383 18.94 38.90 -1.75
N ASP A 384 19.87 38.96 -2.69
CA ASP A 384 21.07 39.80 -2.63
C ASP A 384 21.45 40.28 -4.04
N ALA A 385 22.17 41.41 -4.15
CA ALA A 385 22.70 41.91 -5.42
C ALA A 385 23.76 40.97 -6.02
N ASN A 386 24.47 40.22 -5.18
CA ASN A 386 25.42 39.16 -5.56
C ASN A 386 24.74 37.90 -6.14
N ASN A 387 23.40 37.89 -6.24
CA ASN A 387 22.66 36.83 -6.94
C ASN A 387 22.43 37.17 -8.42
N HIS A 388 22.84 38.35 -8.89
CA HIS A 388 22.50 38.86 -10.22
C HIS A 388 23.56 38.46 -11.25
N TRP A 389 23.10 37.76 -12.29
CA TRP A 389 23.90 37.30 -13.41
C TRP A 389 23.38 37.88 -14.72
N GLN A 390 24.25 38.33 -15.61
CA GLN A 390 23.88 38.77 -16.95
C GLN A 390 24.05 37.62 -17.95
N ILE A 391 23.02 37.33 -18.75
CA ILE A 391 23.04 36.29 -19.77
C ILE A 391 23.58 36.81 -21.11
N ILE A 392 24.72 36.28 -21.57
CA ILE A 392 25.47 36.80 -22.72
C ILE A 392 25.53 35.74 -23.84
N PRO A 393 25.41 36.11 -25.13
CA PRO A 393 25.57 35.18 -26.24
C PRO A 393 27.04 34.81 -26.50
N VAL A 394 27.29 33.63 -27.10
CA VAL A 394 28.66 33.13 -27.42
C VAL A 394 29.34 33.94 -28.54
N LYS A 395 28.58 34.46 -29.50
CA LYS A 395 29.07 35.33 -30.56
C LYS A 395 28.03 36.41 -30.85
N ASP A 396 28.46 37.67 -30.89
CA ASP A 396 27.71 38.78 -31.47
C ASP A 396 27.68 38.63 -32.98
N LYS A 397 26.94 37.62 -33.47
CA LYS A 397 26.87 37.35 -34.91
C LYS A 397 26.14 38.43 -35.69
N ASP A 398 25.51 39.40 -35.03
CA ASP A 398 24.88 40.55 -35.67
C ASP A 398 24.90 41.77 -34.75
N GLU A 399 25.99 42.56 -34.76
CA GLU A 399 26.00 43.94 -34.20
C GLU A 399 24.91 44.86 -34.81
N LYS A 400 24.13 44.36 -35.78
CA LYS A 400 23.11 45.09 -36.53
C LYS A 400 21.67 44.92 -36.02
N VAL A 401 21.41 44.06 -35.03
CA VAL A 401 20.06 43.92 -34.44
C VAL A 401 20.03 44.63 -33.09
N ILE A 402 19.77 45.94 -33.13
CA ILE A 402 19.43 46.74 -31.96
C ILE A 402 17.98 46.41 -31.60
N GLY A 403 17.75 45.28 -30.91
CA GLY A 403 16.42 44.85 -30.51
C GLY A 403 16.43 43.66 -29.54
N PRO A 404 15.33 43.45 -28.78
CA PRO A 404 15.21 42.35 -27.83
C PRO A 404 15.34 41.00 -28.54
N ARG A 405 16.32 40.20 -28.12
CA ARG A 405 16.57 38.86 -28.66
C ARG A 405 16.26 37.81 -27.58
N PRO A 406 15.17 37.03 -27.73
CA PRO A 406 14.80 36.02 -26.74
C PRO A 406 15.79 34.86 -26.74
N VAL A 407 16.14 34.42 -25.53
CA VAL A 407 16.91 33.21 -25.28
C VAL A 407 16.01 32.00 -25.55
N LYS A 408 16.51 30.98 -26.22
CA LYS A 408 15.73 29.80 -26.62
C LYS A 408 16.33 28.50 -26.10
N ASN A 409 15.49 27.49 -25.98
CA ASN A 409 15.89 26.12 -25.62
C ASN A 409 16.95 25.59 -26.60
N GLY A 410 18.08 25.13 -26.05
CA GLY A 410 19.25 24.65 -26.78
C GLY A 410 20.25 25.74 -27.18
N ASP A 411 20.01 27.01 -26.82
CA ASP A 411 21.01 28.07 -27.03
C ASP A 411 22.21 27.86 -26.09
N ILE A 412 23.40 28.12 -26.60
CA ILE A 412 24.64 28.18 -25.81
C ILE A 412 24.78 29.62 -25.32
N VAL A 413 24.99 29.78 -24.02
CA VAL A 413 25.02 31.04 -23.30
C VAL A 413 26.25 31.11 -22.39
N ARG A 414 26.57 32.33 -21.94
CA ARG A 414 27.59 32.61 -20.93
C ARG A 414 26.93 33.43 -19.83
N LEU A 415 27.36 33.26 -18.58
CA LEU A 415 26.80 33.99 -17.44
C LEU A 415 27.88 34.86 -16.81
N LYS A 416 27.65 36.17 -16.79
CA LYS A 416 28.54 37.15 -16.18
C LYS A 416 27.99 37.57 -14.82
N HIS A 417 28.78 37.47 -13.77
CA HIS A 417 28.40 37.97 -12.46
C HIS A 417 28.41 39.50 -12.46
N VAL A 418 27.29 40.13 -12.07
CA VAL A 418 27.12 41.58 -12.23
C VAL A 418 27.99 42.37 -11.24
N VAL A 419 28.10 41.92 -9.99
CA VAL A 419 28.79 42.68 -8.93
C VAL A 419 30.31 42.59 -9.06
N THR A 420 30.86 41.40 -9.28
CA THR A 420 32.33 41.21 -9.35
C THR A 420 32.90 41.33 -10.76
N ASP A 421 32.06 41.54 -11.77
CA ASP A 421 32.47 41.67 -13.18
C ASP A 421 33.29 40.47 -13.68
N THR A 422 32.93 39.25 -13.27
CA THR A 422 33.60 37.99 -13.65
C THR A 422 32.69 37.07 -14.46
N MET A 423 33.26 36.14 -15.23
CA MET A 423 32.52 35.17 -16.03
C MET A 423 32.42 33.83 -15.30
N LEU A 424 31.22 33.24 -15.25
CA LEU A 424 31.01 31.89 -14.73
C LEU A 424 31.78 30.87 -15.56
N LEU A 425 32.36 29.89 -14.87
CA LEU A 425 33.18 28.86 -15.45
C LEU A 425 33.03 27.55 -14.68
N SER A 426 33.19 26.43 -15.38
CA SER A 426 33.48 25.13 -14.75
C SER A 426 34.67 24.46 -15.44
N HIS A 427 35.42 23.65 -14.71
CA HIS A 427 36.64 23.01 -15.20
C HIS A 427 36.88 21.66 -14.53
N ASP A 428 37.94 20.96 -14.95
CA ASP A 428 38.31 19.66 -14.40
C ASP A 428 39.05 19.78 -13.06
N VAL A 429 38.38 20.39 -12.08
CA VAL A 429 38.76 20.43 -10.67
C VAL A 429 37.60 19.85 -9.88
N ALA A 430 37.88 19.03 -8.88
CA ALA A 430 36.85 18.40 -8.08
C ALA A 430 36.13 19.41 -7.18
N SER A 431 34.80 19.28 -7.04
CA SER A 431 34.03 20.10 -6.10
C SER A 431 34.35 19.78 -4.63
N PRO A 432 34.16 20.74 -3.70
CA PRO A 432 34.43 20.57 -2.27
C PRO A 432 33.93 19.26 -1.64
N TYR A 433 32.66 18.88 -1.82
CA TYR A 433 32.10 17.68 -1.18
C TYR A 433 32.05 16.45 -2.08
N TYR A 434 32.01 16.63 -3.40
CA TYR A 434 31.86 15.51 -4.34
C TYR A 434 33.09 15.41 -5.25
N PRO A 435 34.01 14.45 -4.99
CA PRO A 435 35.22 14.26 -5.81
C PRO A 435 34.96 13.98 -7.28
N THR A 436 33.79 13.41 -7.58
CA THR A 436 33.37 13.07 -8.95
C THR A 436 32.74 14.23 -9.70
N ASN A 437 32.30 15.28 -9.01
CA ASN A 437 31.66 16.47 -9.60
C ASN A 437 32.70 17.57 -9.84
N GLN A 438 32.40 18.45 -10.80
CA GLN A 438 33.29 19.56 -11.16
C GLN A 438 33.03 20.81 -10.32
N GLU A 439 34.08 21.55 -10.02
CA GLU A 439 34.02 22.85 -9.37
C GLU A 439 33.38 23.88 -10.32
N PHE A 440 32.54 24.75 -9.74
CA PHE A 440 32.05 25.96 -10.40
C PHE A 440 32.74 27.16 -9.77
N THR A 441 33.30 28.03 -10.60
CA THR A 441 34.01 29.24 -10.15
C THR A 441 33.78 30.38 -11.14
N THR A 442 34.42 31.52 -10.92
CA THR A 442 34.44 32.61 -11.90
C THR A 442 35.85 33.02 -12.28
N VAL A 443 35.99 33.63 -13.44
CA VAL A 443 37.25 34.05 -14.06
C VAL A 443 37.12 35.51 -14.55
N PRO A 444 38.19 36.33 -14.47
CA PRO A 444 38.19 37.67 -15.05
C PRO A 444 37.79 37.71 -16.53
N LEU A 445 37.21 38.82 -17.00
CA LEU A 445 36.65 38.92 -18.35
C LEU A 445 37.69 38.74 -19.46
N ASP A 446 38.92 39.19 -19.26
CA ASP A 446 40.03 39.04 -20.21
C ASP A 446 40.40 37.58 -20.42
N GLU A 447 40.58 36.81 -19.35
CA GLU A 447 40.82 35.37 -19.40
C GLU A 447 39.61 34.60 -19.94
N GLY A 448 38.41 34.95 -19.48
CA GLY A 448 37.16 34.34 -19.91
C GLY A 448 36.85 34.63 -21.40
N ASN A 449 37.36 35.72 -21.97
CA ASN A 449 37.25 36.02 -23.39
C ASN A 449 38.46 35.56 -24.21
N GLY A 450 39.55 35.18 -23.55
CA GLY A 450 40.78 34.65 -24.14
C GLY A 450 40.88 33.14 -24.00
N ASP A 451 41.92 32.68 -23.30
CA ASP A 451 42.33 31.27 -23.25
C ASP A 451 41.28 30.35 -22.63
N ARG A 452 40.47 30.85 -21.68
CA ARG A 452 39.45 30.07 -20.98
C ARG A 452 38.05 30.22 -21.57
N PHE A 453 37.93 30.73 -22.80
CA PHE A 453 36.64 30.97 -23.44
C PHE A 453 35.72 29.75 -23.47
N ASN A 454 36.26 28.58 -23.84
CA ASN A 454 35.47 27.35 -23.96
C ASN A 454 34.89 26.88 -22.61
N ASP A 455 35.59 27.12 -21.51
CA ASP A 455 35.20 26.75 -20.14
C ASP A 455 34.06 27.63 -19.59
N THR A 456 33.71 28.71 -20.30
CA THR A 456 32.62 29.63 -19.93
C THR A 456 31.32 29.37 -20.68
N LEU A 457 31.27 28.31 -21.50
CA LEU A 457 30.13 27.99 -22.36
C LEU A 457 29.15 27.05 -21.66
N PHE A 458 27.88 27.42 -21.61
CA PHE A 458 26.82 26.61 -21.02
C PHE A 458 25.65 26.45 -21.99
N GLU A 459 25.15 25.23 -22.14
CA GLU A 459 23.95 24.90 -22.91
C GLU A 459 22.72 24.99 -22.00
N LEU A 460 21.73 25.79 -22.42
CA LEU A 460 20.47 25.91 -21.72
C LEU A 460 19.47 24.86 -22.21
N ARG A 461 19.09 23.91 -21.34
CA ARG A 461 18.12 22.85 -21.67
C ARG A 461 16.86 22.97 -20.85
N ILE A 462 15.77 23.44 -21.47
CA ILE A 462 14.46 23.51 -20.83
C ILE A 462 13.91 22.09 -20.64
N GLU A 463 13.48 21.77 -19.42
CA GLU A 463 12.89 20.47 -19.10
C GLU A 463 11.58 20.26 -19.86
N ASN A 464 11.47 19.15 -20.60
CA ASN A 464 10.36 18.86 -21.51
C ASN A 464 10.08 19.97 -22.54
N GLY A 465 11.05 20.85 -22.80
CA GLY A 465 10.90 21.98 -23.69
C GLY A 465 10.91 21.58 -25.16
N LYS A 466 10.08 22.23 -25.98
CA LYS A 466 10.13 22.07 -27.44
C LYS A 466 11.46 22.62 -27.99
N PRO A 467 11.96 22.11 -29.12
CA PRO A 467 13.11 22.71 -29.78
C PRO A 467 12.84 24.20 -30.04
N ARG A 468 13.80 25.06 -29.72
CA ARG A 468 13.72 26.51 -29.92
C ARG A 468 12.58 27.21 -29.16
N GLN A 469 12.01 26.58 -28.13
CA GLN A 469 11.06 27.21 -27.22
C GLN A 469 11.69 28.43 -26.54
N GLU A 470 10.95 29.53 -26.42
CA GLU A 470 11.40 30.73 -25.69
C GLU A 470 11.60 30.43 -24.21
N PHE A 471 12.72 30.90 -23.68
CA PHE A 471 13.05 30.80 -22.27
C PHE A 471 12.31 31.91 -21.50
N LYS A 472 11.62 31.53 -20.42
CA LYS A 472 10.79 32.43 -19.62
C LYS A 472 11.14 32.28 -18.14
N SER A 473 11.05 33.36 -17.36
CA SER A 473 11.17 33.30 -15.91
C SER A 473 10.07 32.44 -15.29
N LEU A 474 10.33 31.91 -14.09
CA LEU A 474 9.44 31.11 -13.23
C LEU A 474 8.95 29.78 -13.86
N SER A 475 8.29 29.84 -15.02
CA SER A 475 7.78 28.68 -15.77
C SER A 475 8.85 27.93 -16.58
N GLY A 476 9.97 28.59 -16.93
CA GLY A 476 11.07 27.97 -17.68
C GLY A 476 12.01 27.19 -16.76
N GLN A 477 11.59 26.01 -16.31
CA GLN A 477 12.47 25.08 -15.59
C GLN A 477 13.51 24.51 -16.55
N PHE A 478 14.80 24.59 -16.19
CA PHE A 478 15.88 24.25 -17.09
C PHE A 478 17.09 23.65 -16.36
N LYS A 479 17.91 22.92 -17.11
CA LYS A 479 19.23 22.45 -16.70
C LYS A 479 20.28 23.33 -17.38
N LEU A 480 21.21 23.86 -16.60
CA LEU A 480 22.38 24.57 -17.13
C LEU A 480 23.53 23.57 -17.27
N VAL A 481 23.86 23.22 -18.51
CA VAL A 481 24.83 22.16 -18.79
C VAL A 481 26.13 22.77 -19.31
N HIS A 482 27.25 22.54 -18.63
CA HIS A 482 28.55 22.98 -19.11
C HIS A 482 28.86 22.33 -20.47
N TYR A 483 29.17 23.15 -21.47
CA TYR A 483 29.20 22.70 -22.86
C TYR A 483 30.36 21.75 -23.19
N PRO A 484 31.61 21.98 -22.73
CA PRO A 484 32.72 21.05 -22.93
C PRO A 484 32.59 19.74 -22.15
N SER A 485 32.37 19.79 -20.82
CA SER A 485 32.41 18.59 -19.96
C SER A 485 31.06 17.90 -19.78
N LYS A 486 29.97 18.49 -20.27
CA LYS A 486 28.59 17.95 -20.20
C LYS A 486 28.11 17.63 -18.77
N VAL A 487 28.63 18.34 -17.76
CA VAL A 487 28.09 18.31 -16.40
C VAL A 487 26.95 19.31 -16.26
N ALA A 488 25.92 18.98 -15.47
CA ALA A 488 24.84 19.91 -15.13
C ALA A 488 25.14 20.62 -13.80
N MET A 489 24.85 21.92 -13.74
CA MET A 489 24.91 22.67 -12.48
C MET A 489 23.90 22.10 -11.48
N TRP A 490 24.37 21.78 -10.28
CA TRP A 490 23.60 21.13 -9.22
C TRP A 490 24.03 21.62 -7.83
N THR A 491 23.16 21.42 -6.84
CA THR A 491 23.39 21.79 -5.44
C THR A 491 22.59 20.88 -4.50
N HIS A 492 22.95 20.88 -3.21
CA HIS A 492 22.34 20.09 -2.14
C HIS A 492 22.23 20.92 -0.84
N THR A 493 21.54 20.39 0.16
CA THR A 493 21.21 21.11 1.40
C THR A 493 22.35 21.17 2.43
N THR A 494 23.44 20.42 2.24
CA THR A 494 24.57 20.43 3.18
C THR A 494 25.33 21.74 3.05
N PRO A 495 25.47 22.52 4.14
CA PRO A 495 26.21 23.78 4.10
C PRO A 495 27.70 23.52 3.93
N LEU A 496 28.38 24.36 3.17
CA LEU A 496 29.83 24.41 3.11
C LEU A 496 30.43 24.84 4.46
N PRO A 497 31.74 24.63 4.69
CA PRO A 497 32.39 25.05 5.94
C PRO A 497 32.44 26.58 6.11
N ASP A 498 33.01 27.04 7.23
CA ASP A 498 33.02 28.46 7.61
C ASP A 498 33.72 29.36 6.58
N TRP A 499 34.69 28.84 5.81
CA TRP A 499 35.35 29.58 4.72
C TRP A 499 34.41 29.99 3.58
N ALA A 500 33.20 29.41 3.51
CA ALA A 500 32.13 29.77 2.58
C ALA A 500 30.82 30.13 3.30
N TYR A 501 30.90 30.65 4.53
CA TYR A 501 29.77 31.22 5.28
C TYR A 501 28.56 30.28 5.44
N LYS A 502 28.79 28.95 5.45
CA LYS A 502 27.71 27.95 5.54
C LYS A 502 26.68 28.03 4.41
N GLN A 503 27.09 28.54 3.24
CA GLN A 503 26.26 28.58 2.04
C GLN A 503 26.22 27.20 1.36
N GLN A 504 25.29 26.99 0.42
CA GLN A 504 25.18 25.71 -0.30
C GLN A 504 26.29 25.58 -1.34
N GLU A 505 26.78 24.36 -1.57
CA GLU A 505 27.74 24.08 -2.64
C GLU A 505 27.05 24.16 -4.01
N ILE A 506 27.68 24.83 -4.99
CA ILE A 506 27.33 24.70 -6.41
C ILE A 506 28.39 23.87 -7.11
N ASN A 507 27.98 22.80 -7.78
CA ASN A 507 28.89 21.88 -8.43
C ASN A 507 28.36 21.37 -9.78
N GLY A 508 29.22 20.69 -10.53
CA GLY A 508 28.95 20.08 -11.82
C GLY A 508 28.69 18.60 -11.73
N ASN A 509 27.42 18.22 -11.67
CA ASN A 509 26.97 16.84 -11.62
C ASN A 509 27.09 16.15 -13.00
N LYS A 510 27.81 15.03 -13.04
CA LYS A 510 27.96 14.20 -14.25
C LYS A 510 26.67 13.47 -14.64
N ASN A 511 25.77 13.22 -13.69
CA ASN A 511 24.49 12.57 -13.94
C ASN A 511 23.46 13.59 -14.46
N LEU A 512 23.45 13.83 -15.77
CA LEU A 512 22.50 14.74 -16.42
C LEU A 512 21.02 14.37 -16.21
N GLN A 513 20.72 13.08 -15.99
CA GLN A 513 19.34 12.60 -15.85
C GLN A 513 18.75 12.88 -14.46
N GLN A 514 19.58 13.23 -13.48
CA GLN A 514 19.10 13.55 -12.14
C GLN A 514 18.06 14.68 -12.19
N THR A 515 16.93 14.45 -11.53
CA THR A 515 15.79 15.37 -11.51
C THR A 515 16.06 16.62 -10.69
N SER A 516 16.96 16.54 -9.72
CA SER A 516 17.36 17.69 -8.91
C SER A 516 18.24 18.69 -9.66
N ASN A 517 18.70 18.44 -10.89
CA ASN A 517 19.55 19.40 -11.63
C ASN A 517 18.78 20.62 -12.21
N ILE A 518 17.62 20.96 -11.65
CA ILE A 518 16.68 21.92 -12.22
C ILE A 518 16.82 23.28 -11.55
N TRP A 519 16.95 24.30 -12.39
CA TRP A 519 16.98 25.71 -12.04
C TRP A 519 15.82 26.45 -12.72
N TYR A 520 15.45 27.60 -12.16
CA TYR A 520 14.54 28.55 -12.80
C TYR A 520 15.02 29.98 -12.52
N VAL A 521 14.57 30.94 -13.34
CA VAL A 521 14.83 32.37 -13.10
C VAL A 521 13.72 32.93 -12.22
N ASP A 522 14.05 33.41 -11.02
CA ASP A 522 13.11 33.98 -10.05
C ASP A 522 12.72 35.41 -10.46
N GLU A 523 13.72 36.24 -10.76
CA GLU A 523 13.53 37.66 -11.06
C GLU A 523 14.46 38.14 -12.18
N ILE A 524 14.01 39.20 -12.87
CA ILE A 524 14.75 39.87 -13.95
C ILE A 524 14.83 41.38 -13.60
N PRO A 525 15.74 41.79 -12.69
CA PRO A 525 15.82 43.18 -12.21
C PRO A 525 16.13 44.23 -13.29
N SER A 526 16.62 43.80 -14.46
CA SER A 526 16.96 44.69 -15.58
C SER A 526 15.77 45.21 -16.39
N ILE A 527 14.56 44.67 -16.21
CA ILE A 527 13.39 45.08 -16.99
C ILE A 527 12.83 46.43 -16.49
N PRO A 528 12.70 47.45 -17.36
CA PRO A 528 12.06 48.71 -16.98
C PRO A 528 10.59 48.51 -16.59
N ALA A 529 10.11 49.24 -15.58
CA ALA A 529 8.75 49.11 -15.04
C ALA A 529 7.63 49.30 -16.08
N ASP A 530 7.88 50.07 -17.14
CA ASP A 530 6.93 50.36 -18.22
C ASP A 530 7.04 49.40 -19.42
N SER A 531 7.82 48.32 -19.31
CA SER A 531 8.07 47.40 -20.42
C SER A 531 6.80 46.63 -20.84
N PRO A 532 6.52 46.52 -22.16
CA PRO A 532 5.42 45.69 -22.66
C PRO A 532 5.57 44.21 -22.31
N ARG A 533 6.78 43.75 -21.96
CA ARG A 533 7.06 42.38 -21.47
C ARG A 533 6.45 42.11 -20.09
N LEU A 534 6.09 43.15 -19.34
CA LEU A 534 5.40 43.05 -18.05
C LEU A 534 3.87 43.03 -18.18
N ILE A 535 3.32 43.30 -19.37
CA ILE A 535 1.88 43.26 -19.64
C ILE A 535 1.45 41.79 -19.66
N ARG A 536 0.66 41.39 -18.66
CA ARG A 536 0.26 40.00 -18.43
C ARG A 536 -0.96 39.66 -19.28
N GLU A 537 -0.80 38.74 -20.23
CA GLU A 537 -1.96 38.13 -20.90
C GLU A 537 -2.53 37.01 -20.03
N GLU A 538 -3.83 37.05 -19.73
CA GLU A 538 -4.50 35.97 -19.02
C GLU A 538 -4.39 34.67 -19.81
N ARG A 539 -3.69 33.68 -19.23
CA ARG A 539 -3.47 32.39 -19.88
C ARG A 539 -4.79 31.62 -20.00
N LYS A 540 -5.13 31.20 -21.21
CA LYS A 540 -6.23 30.25 -21.45
C LYS A 540 -5.84 28.86 -20.94
N VAL A 541 -6.64 28.33 -20.00
CA VAL A 541 -6.48 26.98 -19.46
C VAL A 541 -6.54 25.96 -20.60
N LYS A 542 -5.55 25.07 -20.69
CA LYS A 542 -5.56 23.98 -21.68
C LYS A 542 -6.31 22.78 -21.12
N SER A 543 -6.85 21.96 -22.00
CA SER A 543 -7.51 20.71 -21.62
C SER A 543 -6.61 19.51 -21.91
N LEU A 544 -6.53 18.57 -20.97
CA LEU A 544 -6.03 17.21 -21.21
C LEU A 544 -7.18 16.20 -21.16
N PRO A 545 -7.09 15.09 -21.92
CA PRO A 545 -8.03 13.99 -21.78
C PRO A 545 -7.99 13.42 -20.37
N PHE A 546 -9.18 13.08 -19.83
CA PHE A 546 -9.31 12.52 -18.48
C PHE A 546 -8.40 11.31 -18.24
N LEU A 547 -8.35 10.36 -19.18
CA LEU A 547 -7.56 9.14 -19.02
C LEU A 547 -6.06 9.42 -18.92
N VAL A 548 -5.55 10.45 -19.60
CA VAL A 548 -4.14 10.86 -19.49
C VAL A 548 -3.87 11.40 -18.09
N LYS A 549 -4.72 12.32 -17.60
CA LYS A 549 -4.62 12.83 -16.22
C LYS A 549 -4.72 11.72 -15.18
N TRP A 550 -5.63 10.78 -15.40
CA TRP A 550 -5.84 9.66 -14.50
C TRP A 550 -4.62 8.71 -14.49
N PHE A 551 -4.12 8.27 -15.64
CA PHE A 551 -2.94 7.40 -15.69
C PHE A 551 -1.69 8.05 -15.08
N GLU A 552 -1.49 9.34 -15.33
CA GLU A 552 -0.41 10.13 -14.73
C GLU A 552 -0.52 10.15 -13.20
N LEU A 553 -1.69 10.51 -12.67
CA LEU A 553 -1.95 10.51 -11.23
C LEU A 553 -1.82 9.11 -10.62
N GLN A 554 -2.35 8.06 -11.26
CA GLN A 554 -2.24 6.69 -10.76
C GLN A 554 -0.79 6.25 -10.66
N ARG A 555 0.03 6.53 -11.67
CA ARG A 555 1.47 6.22 -11.64
C ARG A 555 2.17 6.95 -10.50
N ALA A 556 1.90 8.25 -10.32
CA ALA A 556 2.44 9.04 -9.22
C ALA A 556 2.02 8.47 -7.86
N MET A 557 0.74 8.14 -7.69
CA MET A 557 0.20 7.52 -6.45
C MET A 557 0.94 6.22 -6.09
N PHE A 558 1.12 5.30 -7.05
CA PHE A 558 1.83 4.04 -6.78
C PHE A 558 3.32 4.26 -6.50
N PHE A 559 3.97 5.15 -7.25
CA PHE A 559 5.38 5.47 -7.05
C PHE A 559 5.63 6.04 -5.65
N HIS A 560 4.88 7.06 -5.25
CA HIS A 560 5.04 7.69 -3.93
C HIS A 560 4.58 6.80 -2.78
N ASN A 561 3.56 5.96 -2.97
CA ASN A 561 3.14 5.00 -1.93
C ASN A 561 4.25 3.96 -1.63
N ASN A 562 4.97 3.50 -2.66
CA ASN A 562 6.11 2.61 -2.48
C ASN A 562 7.33 3.32 -1.86
N ALA A 563 7.45 4.64 -2.04
CA ALA A 563 8.55 5.45 -1.52
C ALA A 563 8.36 5.92 -0.06
N LEU A 564 7.24 5.60 0.60
CA LEU A 564 6.97 5.92 2.02
C LEU A 564 7.73 4.96 2.97
N THR A 565 9.06 5.04 2.94
CA THR A 565 10.00 4.26 3.76
C THR A 565 10.50 5.00 5.01
N SER A 566 9.90 6.17 5.31
CA SER A 566 9.74 6.78 6.62
C SER A 566 10.22 5.97 7.84
N SER A 567 10.91 6.50 8.85
CA SER A 567 10.84 5.94 10.22
C SER A 567 9.83 6.74 11.04
N HIS A 568 8.88 6.09 11.73
CA HIS A 568 7.91 6.77 12.61
C HIS A 568 7.88 6.06 13.97
N PRO A 569 7.97 6.78 15.11
CA PRO A 569 8.04 6.15 16.43
C PRO A 569 6.88 5.24 16.77
N TYR A 570 5.69 5.49 16.21
CA TYR A 570 4.50 4.66 16.45
C TYR A 570 4.20 3.64 15.34
N ALA A 571 5.12 3.44 14.38
CA ALA A 571 4.99 2.37 13.40
C ALA A 571 4.96 1.00 14.09
N SER A 572 4.24 0.04 13.50
CA SER A 572 4.04 -1.30 14.07
C SER A 572 3.98 -2.35 12.98
N GLU A 573 4.52 -3.53 13.28
CA GLU A 573 4.60 -4.65 12.34
C GLU A 573 3.35 -5.54 12.36
N PRO A 574 3.01 -6.24 11.26
CA PRO A 574 1.81 -7.07 11.16
C PRO A 574 1.65 -8.13 12.26
N PHE A 575 2.74 -8.75 12.71
CA PHE A 575 2.70 -9.76 13.75
C PHE A 575 2.30 -9.20 15.12
N MET A 576 2.44 -7.89 15.35
CA MET A 576 2.10 -7.25 16.62
C MET A 576 0.59 -7.02 16.77
N TRP A 577 -0.16 -6.95 15.66
CA TRP A 577 -1.55 -6.50 15.66
C TRP A 577 -2.53 -7.46 16.34
N PRO A 578 -2.50 -8.80 16.12
CA PRO A 578 -3.42 -9.71 16.80
C PRO A 578 -3.22 -9.75 18.33
N PHE A 579 -2.00 -9.44 18.79
CA PHE A 579 -1.63 -9.46 20.22
C PHE A 579 -1.73 -8.08 20.87
N LEU A 580 -1.98 -7.02 20.10
CA LEU A 580 -2.15 -5.66 20.59
C LEU A 580 -0.93 -5.14 21.38
N LEU A 581 0.29 -5.46 20.92
CA LEU A 581 1.54 -5.17 21.64
C LEU A 581 1.92 -3.68 21.65
N ARG A 582 1.41 -2.90 20.68
CA ARG A 582 1.73 -1.48 20.51
C ARG A 582 0.53 -0.74 19.95
N GLY A 583 0.12 0.33 20.63
CA GLY A 583 -0.84 1.31 20.13
C GLY A 583 -0.18 2.54 19.54
N VAL A 584 -1.00 3.52 19.14
CA VAL A 584 -0.54 4.77 18.51
C VAL A 584 -1.03 5.96 19.33
N SER A 585 -0.16 6.91 19.66
CA SER A 585 -0.59 8.17 20.29
C SER A 585 -1.20 9.09 19.23
N PHE A 586 -2.42 9.56 19.46
CA PHE A 586 -3.15 10.43 18.52
C PHE A 586 -3.12 11.89 18.96
N TRP A 587 -3.19 12.15 20.25
CA TRP A 587 -3.20 13.51 20.80
C TRP A 587 -2.74 13.46 22.25
N THR A 588 -1.96 14.45 22.67
CA THR A 588 -1.46 14.60 24.03
C THR A 588 -1.50 16.07 24.41
N GLN A 589 -2.04 16.38 25.58
CA GLN A 589 -2.00 17.71 26.18
C GLN A 589 -1.32 17.64 27.54
N ASN A 590 -0.08 18.12 27.59
CA ASN A 590 0.78 17.98 28.75
C ASN A 590 0.25 18.74 29.98
N GLU A 591 -0.28 19.95 29.78
CA GLU A 591 -0.80 20.79 30.87
C GLU A 591 -1.95 20.14 31.64
N THR A 592 -2.89 19.52 30.91
CA THR A 592 -4.07 18.87 31.50
C THR A 592 -3.86 17.37 31.74
N ARG A 593 -2.69 16.83 31.36
CA ARG A 593 -2.33 15.40 31.37
C ARG A 593 -3.38 14.51 30.71
N ARG A 594 -3.92 14.95 29.57
CA ARG A 594 -4.91 14.21 28.78
C ARG A 594 -4.29 13.67 27.50
N GLN A 595 -4.75 12.51 27.07
CA GLN A 595 -4.29 11.91 25.82
C GLN A 595 -5.40 11.11 25.13
N ILE A 596 -5.31 11.00 23.80
CA ILE A 596 -6.02 10.00 23.01
C ILE A 596 -4.98 8.96 22.58
N TYR A 597 -5.14 7.73 23.07
CA TYR A 597 -4.29 6.61 22.71
C TYR A 597 -5.11 5.57 21.93
N PHE A 598 -4.65 5.26 20.72
CA PHE A 598 -5.29 4.31 19.82
C PHE A 598 -4.86 2.89 20.17
N LEU A 599 -5.77 2.16 20.82
CA LEU A 599 -5.60 0.78 21.24
C LEU A 599 -6.97 0.08 21.23
N GLY A 600 -7.02 -1.19 20.83
CA GLY A 600 -8.21 -2.03 20.92
C GLY A 600 -8.60 -2.36 22.36
N ASN A 601 -9.79 -2.93 22.54
CA ASN A 601 -10.18 -3.52 23.82
C ASN A 601 -9.45 -4.87 23.96
N PRO A 602 -8.45 -5.01 24.86
CA PRO A 602 -7.60 -6.20 24.88
C PRO A 602 -8.38 -7.51 25.06
N LEU A 603 -9.41 -7.49 25.91
CA LEU A 603 -10.22 -8.68 26.19
C LEU A 603 -11.02 -9.12 24.96
N GLY A 604 -11.70 -8.18 24.29
CA GLY A 604 -12.43 -8.47 23.05
C GLY A 604 -11.50 -8.85 21.90
N TRP A 605 -10.38 -8.15 21.78
CA TRP A 605 -9.40 -8.33 20.70
C TRP A 605 -8.68 -9.67 20.77
N TRP A 606 -8.22 -10.06 21.96
CA TRP A 606 -7.59 -11.37 22.18
C TRP A 606 -8.60 -12.50 22.10
N PHE A 607 -9.84 -12.29 22.56
CA PHE A 607 -10.91 -13.27 22.36
C PHE A 607 -11.15 -13.53 20.87
N ALA A 608 -11.33 -12.47 20.07
CA ALA A 608 -11.52 -12.61 18.63
C ALA A 608 -10.30 -13.24 17.93
N SER A 609 -9.08 -12.84 18.33
CA SER A 609 -7.84 -13.33 17.73
C SER A 609 -7.54 -14.79 18.09
N SER A 610 -7.78 -15.20 19.35
CA SER A 610 -7.60 -16.59 19.77
C SER A 610 -8.56 -17.56 19.06
N LEU A 611 -9.78 -17.12 18.77
CA LEU A 611 -10.76 -17.93 18.04
C LEU A 611 -10.36 -18.18 16.57
N LEU A 612 -9.49 -17.36 15.97
CA LEU A 612 -8.90 -17.66 14.66
C LEU A 612 -8.02 -18.92 14.72
N ALA A 613 -7.19 -19.04 15.76
CA ALA A 613 -6.35 -20.21 15.97
C ALA A 613 -7.19 -21.45 16.26
N VAL A 614 -8.27 -21.31 17.05
CA VAL A 614 -9.23 -22.39 17.30
C VAL A 614 -9.90 -22.83 16.00
N TYR A 615 -10.35 -21.89 15.15
CA TYR A 615 -10.93 -22.22 13.85
C TYR A 615 -9.95 -23.03 12.98
N ALA A 616 -8.71 -22.57 12.86
CA ALA A 616 -7.68 -23.27 12.09
C ALA A 616 -7.42 -24.68 12.65
N GLY A 617 -7.38 -24.82 13.99
CA GLY A 617 -7.26 -26.11 14.67
C GLY A 617 -8.44 -27.05 14.39
N ILE A 618 -9.68 -26.55 14.40
CA ILE A 618 -10.88 -27.34 14.09
C ILE A 618 -10.83 -27.84 12.63
N ILE A 619 -10.49 -26.98 11.67
CA ILE A 619 -10.38 -27.38 10.27
C ILE A 619 -9.27 -28.43 10.07
N ALA A 620 -8.10 -28.22 10.68
CA ALA A 620 -7.01 -29.18 10.61
C ALA A 620 -7.39 -30.54 11.23
N ALA A 621 -8.08 -30.52 12.37
CA ALA A 621 -8.56 -31.73 13.03
C ALA A 621 -9.62 -32.47 12.19
N ASP A 622 -10.58 -31.77 11.59
CA ASP A 622 -11.59 -32.37 10.71
C ASP A 622 -10.94 -32.98 9.46
N GLN A 623 -10.01 -32.27 8.80
CA GLN A 623 -9.28 -32.80 7.65
C GLN A 623 -8.44 -34.04 8.00
N LEU A 624 -7.75 -34.03 9.14
CA LEU A 624 -6.99 -35.19 9.62
C LEU A 624 -7.92 -36.37 9.95
N SER A 625 -9.08 -36.10 10.55
CA SER A 625 -10.08 -37.12 10.87
C SER A 625 -10.64 -37.76 9.61
N LEU A 626 -11.01 -36.96 8.61
CA LEU A 626 -11.48 -37.43 7.31
C LEU A 626 -10.43 -38.27 6.59
N ARG A 627 -9.16 -37.84 6.56
CA ARG A 627 -8.07 -38.64 5.98
C ARG A 627 -7.82 -39.96 6.73
N ARG A 628 -8.19 -40.04 8.01
CA ARG A 628 -8.14 -41.27 8.81
C ARG A 628 -9.43 -42.10 8.74
N GLY A 629 -10.41 -41.71 7.92
CA GLY A 629 -11.69 -42.39 7.79
C GLY A 629 -12.64 -42.20 8.98
N VAL A 630 -12.39 -41.19 9.82
CA VAL A 630 -13.24 -40.84 10.97
C VAL A 630 -14.08 -39.62 10.61
N ASP A 631 -15.37 -39.83 10.36
CA ASP A 631 -16.32 -38.74 10.08
C ASP A 631 -16.92 -38.20 11.39
N ALA A 632 -16.26 -37.18 11.97
CA ALA A 632 -16.60 -36.64 13.28
C ALA A 632 -17.70 -35.55 13.25
N LEU A 633 -17.94 -34.90 12.12
CA LEU A 633 -18.88 -33.79 11.98
C LEU A 633 -20.00 -34.13 11.00
N ASP A 634 -21.25 -33.80 11.37
CA ASP A 634 -22.39 -33.88 10.46
C ASP A 634 -22.15 -33.03 9.19
N PRO A 635 -22.57 -33.51 7.99
CA PRO A 635 -22.36 -32.80 6.72
C PRO A 635 -22.88 -31.36 6.69
N ARG A 636 -23.97 -31.02 7.40
CA ARG A 636 -24.50 -29.66 7.47
C ARG A 636 -23.61 -28.77 8.31
N THR A 637 -23.19 -29.26 9.47
CA THR A 637 -22.27 -28.55 10.38
C THR A 637 -20.95 -28.28 9.68
N ARG A 638 -20.38 -29.29 9.00
CA ARG A 638 -19.20 -29.15 8.15
C ARG A 638 -19.42 -28.13 7.04
N SER A 639 -20.49 -28.27 6.26
CA SER A 639 -20.79 -27.34 5.16
C SER A 639 -20.88 -25.89 5.64
N ARG A 640 -21.45 -25.66 6.83
CA ARG A 640 -21.53 -24.32 7.40
C ARG A 640 -20.17 -23.78 7.86
N LEU A 641 -19.39 -24.61 8.52
CA LEU A 641 -18.04 -24.26 8.99
C LEU A 641 -17.14 -23.89 7.79
N TYR A 642 -17.14 -24.68 6.72
CA TYR A 642 -16.28 -24.45 5.57
C TYR A 642 -16.77 -23.31 4.67
N ASN A 643 -18.07 -23.22 4.39
CA ASN A 643 -18.58 -22.22 3.44
C ASN A 643 -18.81 -20.86 4.09
N SER A 644 -19.46 -20.82 5.26
CA SER A 644 -19.83 -19.57 5.91
C SER A 644 -18.69 -19.04 6.78
N THR A 645 -18.24 -19.84 7.76
CA THR A 645 -17.12 -19.43 8.62
C THR A 645 -15.81 -19.34 7.83
N GLY A 646 -15.58 -20.24 6.88
CA GLY A 646 -14.43 -20.17 5.97
C GLY A 646 -14.42 -18.94 5.06
N PHE A 647 -15.58 -18.42 4.65
CA PHE A 647 -15.63 -17.14 3.94
C PHE A 647 -15.20 -15.96 4.83
N PHE A 648 -15.61 -15.95 6.11
CA PHE A 648 -15.14 -14.93 7.05
C PHE A 648 -13.64 -15.06 7.35
N PHE A 649 -13.12 -16.29 7.47
CA PHE A 649 -11.68 -16.54 7.61
C PHE A 649 -10.90 -16.09 6.39
N LEU A 650 -11.41 -16.34 5.18
CA LEU A 650 -10.82 -15.82 3.95
C LEU A 650 -10.81 -14.29 3.93
N ALA A 651 -11.88 -13.64 4.40
CA ALA A 651 -11.93 -12.19 4.55
C ALA A 651 -10.84 -11.69 5.51
N TRP A 652 -10.67 -12.34 6.68
CA TRP A 652 -9.59 -12.02 7.61
C TRP A 652 -8.21 -12.21 6.96
N ALA A 653 -7.95 -13.37 6.36
CA ALA A 653 -6.64 -13.72 5.80
C ALA A 653 -6.24 -12.76 4.67
N THR A 654 -7.17 -12.44 3.77
CA THR A 654 -6.91 -11.51 2.65
C THR A 654 -6.70 -10.07 3.11
N HIS A 655 -7.25 -9.67 4.26
CA HIS A 655 -7.02 -8.33 4.84
C HIS A 655 -5.86 -8.29 5.85
N TYR A 656 -5.17 -9.41 6.07
CA TYR A 656 -4.07 -9.49 7.04
C TYR A 656 -2.75 -9.92 6.40
N LEU A 657 -2.74 -11.05 5.69
CA LEU A 657 -1.51 -11.65 5.15
C LEU A 657 -0.77 -10.75 4.15
N PRO A 658 -1.42 -9.98 3.26
CA PRO A 658 -0.69 -9.13 2.33
C PRO A 658 0.21 -8.08 2.99
N PHE A 659 -0.07 -7.67 4.24
CA PHE A 659 0.75 -6.69 4.94
C PHE A 659 2.15 -7.22 5.28
N TYR A 660 2.36 -8.54 5.34
CA TYR A 660 3.69 -9.13 5.51
C TYR A 660 4.59 -8.98 4.27
N LEU A 661 4.00 -8.69 3.11
CA LEU A 661 4.72 -8.53 1.84
C LEU A 661 5.01 -7.05 1.52
N MET A 662 4.55 -6.12 2.37
CA MET A 662 4.68 -4.68 2.13
C MET A 662 5.92 -4.11 2.83
N GLY A 663 6.94 -3.72 2.07
CA GLY A 663 8.15 -3.05 2.57
C GLY A 663 7.99 -1.54 2.82
N ARG A 664 6.87 -1.11 3.41
CA ARG A 664 6.57 0.31 3.73
C ARG A 664 6.14 0.46 5.19
N GLN A 665 5.99 1.68 5.69
CA GLN A 665 5.48 1.90 7.05
C GLN A 665 4.04 1.42 7.25
N LEU A 666 3.79 0.78 8.39
CA LEU A 666 2.47 0.25 8.77
C LEU A 666 2.12 0.62 10.21
N PHE A 667 0.81 0.59 10.50
CA PHE A 667 0.22 1.00 11.78
C PHE A 667 -0.95 0.09 12.14
N LEU A 668 -1.27 -0.01 13.43
CA LEU A 668 -2.35 -0.86 13.95
C LEU A 668 -3.71 -0.66 13.26
N HIS A 669 -4.03 0.55 12.79
CA HIS A 669 -5.32 0.84 12.12
C HIS A 669 -5.49 0.05 10.81
N HIS A 670 -4.40 -0.40 10.18
CA HIS A 670 -4.45 -1.26 8.99
C HIS A 670 -5.10 -2.62 9.28
N TYR A 671 -5.09 -3.07 10.53
CA TYR A 671 -5.71 -4.33 10.94
C TYR A 671 -7.22 -4.23 11.19
N LEU A 672 -7.83 -3.03 11.22
CA LEU A 672 -9.26 -2.88 11.56
C LEU A 672 -10.22 -3.66 10.65
N PRO A 673 -10.05 -3.70 9.31
CA PRO A 673 -10.86 -4.55 8.45
C PRO A 673 -10.72 -6.05 8.78
N ALA A 674 -9.50 -6.50 9.08
CA ALA A 674 -9.25 -7.89 9.49
C ALA A 674 -9.85 -8.18 10.87
N HIS A 675 -9.76 -7.26 11.83
CA HIS A 675 -10.40 -7.39 13.14
C HIS A 675 -11.94 -7.47 13.04
N LEU A 676 -12.56 -6.74 12.10
CA LEU A 676 -13.99 -6.91 11.83
C LEU A 676 -14.30 -8.35 11.37
N ALA A 677 -13.49 -8.91 10.47
CA ALA A 677 -13.64 -10.28 10.02
C ALA A 677 -13.39 -11.30 11.16
N SER A 678 -12.44 -11.06 12.07
CA SER A 678 -12.23 -11.92 13.24
C SER A 678 -13.43 -11.88 14.21
N ALA A 679 -14.10 -10.73 14.37
CA ALA A 679 -15.33 -10.64 15.14
C ALA A 679 -16.49 -11.47 14.53
N LEU A 680 -16.59 -11.56 13.21
CA LEU A 680 -17.56 -12.44 12.53
C LEU A 680 -17.25 -13.93 12.81
N ILE A 681 -15.97 -14.32 12.75
CA ILE A 681 -15.52 -15.69 13.06
C ILE A 681 -15.80 -16.02 14.53
N ALA A 682 -15.58 -15.08 15.44
CA ALA A 682 -15.83 -15.27 16.87
C ALA A 682 -17.30 -15.61 17.16
N GLY A 683 -18.25 -14.86 16.57
CA GLY A 683 -19.67 -15.19 16.69
C GLY A 683 -20.03 -16.52 16.02
N ALA A 684 -19.45 -16.82 14.86
CA ALA A 684 -19.67 -18.07 14.16
C ALA A 684 -19.17 -19.29 14.96
N LEU A 685 -18.01 -19.17 15.62
CA LEU A 685 -17.47 -20.22 16.47
C LEU A 685 -18.18 -20.36 17.80
N LEU A 686 -18.71 -19.27 18.38
CA LEU A 686 -19.58 -19.37 19.55
C LEU A 686 -20.77 -20.31 19.24
N GLU A 687 -21.44 -20.10 18.11
CA GLU A 687 -22.53 -20.98 17.70
C GLU A 687 -22.04 -22.41 17.45
N PHE A 688 -20.91 -22.58 16.77
CA PHE A 688 -20.35 -23.90 16.52
C PHE A 688 -20.02 -24.65 17.82
N ILE A 689 -19.49 -23.99 18.86
CA ILE A 689 -19.08 -24.64 20.11
C ILE A 689 -20.30 -24.98 20.97
N PHE A 690 -21.29 -24.09 21.05
CA PHE A 690 -22.39 -24.20 22.01
C PHE A 690 -23.70 -24.76 21.44
N ASN A 691 -23.84 -24.90 20.11
CA ASN A 691 -25.05 -25.42 19.45
C ASN A 691 -24.78 -26.63 18.52
N ILE A 692 -23.89 -27.55 18.92
CA ILE A 692 -23.51 -28.76 18.12
C ILE A 692 -24.68 -29.74 17.90
N GLU A 693 -25.87 -29.54 18.49
CA GLU A 693 -26.94 -30.52 18.36
C GLU A 693 -27.42 -30.67 16.90
N PRO A 694 -27.34 -31.89 16.32
CA PRO A 694 -27.88 -32.15 15.00
C PRO A 694 -29.39 -31.92 15.07
N VAL A 695 -29.91 -31.05 14.22
CA VAL A 695 -31.35 -30.98 13.97
C VAL A 695 -31.76 -32.35 13.41
N MET A 696 -32.28 -33.22 14.28
CA MET A 696 -32.82 -34.52 13.89
C MET A 696 -33.97 -34.27 12.91
N ASP A 697 -33.74 -34.57 11.63
CA ASP A 697 -34.76 -34.58 10.58
C ASP A 697 -35.61 -35.87 10.75
N ASP A 698 -36.37 -35.98 11.83
CA ASP A 698 -37.51 -36.91 11.84
C ASP A 698 -38.70 -36.22 11.18
N ALA A 699 -38.67 -36.16 9.84
CA ALA A 699 -39.85 -35.86 9.04
C ALA A 699 -40.18 -37.08 8.17
N PRO A 700 -41.44 -37.54 8.16
CA PRO A 700 -41.83 -38.80 7.53
C PRO A 700 -41.62 -38.72 6.02
N VAL A 701 -40.96 -39.74 5.47
CA VAL A 701 -40.88 -39.98 4.04
C VAL A 701 -42.31 -40.13 3.52
N THR A 702 -42.83 -39.12 2.82
CA THR A 702 -44.05 -39.28 2.04
C THR A 702 -43.75 -40.23 0.87
N LYS A 703 -44.68 -41.17 0.62
CA LYS A 703 -44.56 -42.28 -0.35
C LYS A 703 -44.44 -41.88 -1.83
N SER A 704 -44.14 -40.62 -2.13
CA SER A 704 -43.99 -40.10 -3.49
C SER A 704 -42.61 -39.48 -3.64
N GLY A 705 -41.70 -40.20 -4.30
CA GLY A 705 -40.25 -39.90 -4.41
C GLY A 705 -39.85 -38.62 -5.15
N LYS A 706 -40.63 -37.53 -5.07
CA LYS A 706 -40.22 -36.21 -5.58
C LYS A 706 -39.59 -35.37 -4.47
N LYS A 707 -38.26 -35.20 -4.53
CA LYS A 707 -37.53 -34.21 -3.73
C LYS A 707 -37.96 -32.81 -4.15
N VAL A 708 -38.89 -32.19 -3.40
CA VAL A 708 -39.23 -30.78 -3.56
C VAL A 708 -38.02 -29.93 -3.15
N ALA A 709 -37.60 -28.99 -4.00
CA ALA A 709 -36.55 -28.03 -3.68
C ALA A 709 -37.02 -27.16 -2.49
N ARG A 710 -36.39 -27.33 -1.31
CA ARG A 710 -36.66 -26.52 -0.12
C ARG A 710 -36.27 -25.06 -0.41
N LYS A 711 -37.22 -24.13 -0.20
CA LYS A 711 -36.95 -22.68 -0.17
C LYS A 711 -36.01 -22.34 0.99
N PRO A 712 -35.23 -21.25 0.93
CA PRO A 712 -34.43 -20.80 2.06
C PRO A 712 -35.35 -20.54 3.26
N LEU A 713 -35.19 -21.34 4.30
CA LEU A 713 -35.93 -21.22 5.56
C LEU A 713 -35.36 -20.03 6.37
N PRO A 714 -36.21 -19.22 7.03
CA PRO A 714 -35.80 -18.19 8.01
C PRO A 714 -34.85 -18.76 9.07
N ALA A 715 -34.02 -17.90 9.68
CA ALA A 715 -33.06 -18.32 10.71
C ALA A 715 -33.80 -19.06 11.85
N ARG A 716 -35.00 -18.59 12.21
CA ARG A 716 -35.85 -19.22 13.23
C ARG A 716 -36.30 -20.65 12.89
N GLU A 717 -36.60 -20.94 11.63
CA GLU A 717 -37.04 -22.28 11.21
C GLU A 717 -35.88 -23.29 11.15
N LYS A 718 -34.64 -22.80 11.07
CA LYS A 718 -33.44 -23.64 11.25
C LYS A 718 -33.15 -23.97 12.71
N ILE A 719 -33.69 -23.18 13.65
CA ILE A 719 -33.43 -23.24 15.10
C ILE A 719 -34.59 -23.95 15.85
N ALA A 720 -35.68 -24.30 15.16
CA ALA A 720 -36.87 -24.89 15.77
C ALA A 720 -36.54 -26.19 16.53
N GLY A 721 -36.37 -26.08 17.86
CA GLY A 721 -36.06 -27.18 18.78
C GLY A 721 -34.78 -27.02 19.61
N GLN A 722 -33.89 -26.06 19.32
CA GLN A 722 -32.60 -25.92 20.04
C GLN A 722 -32.69 -25.03 21.29
N ASN A 723 -32.09 -25.48 22.40
CA ASN A 723 -31.97 -24.71 23.63
C ASN A 723 -30.76 -23.75 23.57
N LEU A 724 -31.00 -22.46 23.35
CA LEU A 724 -29.94 -21.45 23.22
C LEU A 724 -29.39 -20.91 24.55
N THR A 725 -29.78 -21.45 25.71
CA THR A 725 -29.38 -20.91 27.01
C THR A 725 -27.87 -20.88 27.22
N THR A 726 -27.15 -21.92 26.78
CA THR A 726 -25.69 -22.00 26.82
C THR A 726 -25.04 -20.93 25.95
N SER A 727 -25.55 -20.74 24.74
CA SER A 727 -25.10 -19.69 23.82
C SER A 727 -25.33 -18.28 24.38
N TRP A 728 -26.49 -18.03 25.01
CA TRP A 728 -26.78 -16.76 25.68
C TRP A 728 -25.88 -16.54 26.90
N ALA A 729 -25.63 -17.57 27.71
CA ALA A 729 -24.76 -17.48 28.87
C ALA A 729 -23.30 -17.20 28.45
N ALA A 730 -22.80 -17.90 27.44
CA ALA A 730 -21.45 -17.69 26.91
C ALA A 730 -21.31 -16.29 26.30
N MET A 731 -22.26 -15.85 25.47
CA MET A 731 -22.27 -14.49 24.93
C MET A 731 -22.31 -13.45 26.05
N GLY A 732 -23.19 -13.63 27.05
CA GLY A 732 -23.33 -12.72 28.18
C GLY A 732 -22.04 -12.60 29.00
N ALA A 733 -21.35 -13.72 29.25
CA ALA A 733 -20.06 -13.73 29.95
C ALA A 733 -18.97 -12.97 29.17
N VAL A 734 -18.89 -13.18 27.85
CA VAL A 734 -17.91 -12.49 26.99
C VAL A 734 -18.20 -10.99 26.92
N VAL A 735 -19.46 -10.60 26.70
CA VAL A 735 -19.84 -9.17 26.65
C VAL A 735 -19.63 -8.49 28.01
N ALA A 736 -19.93 -9.17 29.12
CA ALA A 736 -19.64 -8.64 30.45
C ALA A 736 -18.14 -8.42 30.68
N ALA A 737 -17.28 -9.34 30.23
CA ALA A 737 -15.83 -9.18 30.30
C ALA A 737 -15.35 -7.99 29.45
N ILE A 738 -15.88 -7.83 28.24
CA ILE A 738 -15.55 -6.70 27.35
C ILE A 738 -15.95 -5.36 27.99
N LEU A 739 -17.16 -5.28 28.57
CA LEU A 739 -17.66 -4.09 29.26
C LEU A 739 -16.86 -3.77 30.52
N PHE A 740 -16.45 -4.78 31.29
CA PHE A 740 -15.56 -4.61 32.43
C PHE A 740 -14.20 -4.04 31.99
N GLY A 741 -13.64 -4.55 30.89
CA GLY A 741 -12.45 -3.98 30.27
C GLY A 741 -12.62 -2.54 29.78
N CYS A 742 -13.85 -2.07 29.53
CA CYS A 742 -14.14 -0.66 29.23
C CYS A 742 -14.18 0.24 30.48
N THR A 743 -14.55 -0.29 31.66
CA THR A 743 -14.69 0.53 32.89
C THR A 743 -13.37 0.74 33.64
N ASP A 744 -12.48 -0.24 33.64
CA ASP A 744 -11.18 -0.15 34.35
C ASP A 744 -10.16 0.80 33.69
N GLY A 745 -10.44 1.30 32.48
CA GLY A 745 -9.63 2.35 31.85
C GLY A 745 -9.94 3.77 32.35
N GLY A 746 -10.95 3.94 33.20
CA GLY A 746 -11.49 5.25 33.62
C GLY A 746 -11.41 5.56 35.12
N GLU A 747 -10.97 4.63 35.97
CA GLU A 747 -10.67 4.95 37.37
C GLU A 747 -9.21 5.42 37.48
N GLU A 748 -9.01 6.54 38.19
CA GLU A 748 -7.70 6.99 38.65
C GLU A 748 -6.90 5.77 39.13
N ASN A 749 -5.68 5.60 38.60
CA ASN A 749 -4.68 4.67 39.12
C ASN A 749 -4.38 5.01 40.59
N LYS A 750 -5.23 4.55 41.49
CA LYS A 750 -4.95 4.27 42.90
C LYS A 750 -4.79 2.76 43.04
N PHE A 751 -3.97 2.15 42.20
CA PHE A 751 -3.40 0.87 42.58
C PHE A 751 -2.30 1.14 43.60
N ASN A 752 -2.63 0.81 44.85
CA ASN A 752 -1.75 0.86 46.00
C ASN A 752 -0.34 0.39 45.65
N GLY A 753 0.64 1.22 45.97
CA GLY A 753 2.04 0.85 45.97
C GLY A 753 2.25 -0.37 46.85
N LYS A 754 2.57 -1.50 46.21
CA LYS A 754 3.40 -2.61 46.70
C LYS A 754 3.37 -3.72 45.65
N THR A 755 4.18 -3.58 44.61
CA THR A 755 5.12 -4.62 44.13
C THR A 755 5.86 -4.13 42.88
N ALA A 756 7.17 -4.35 42.88
CA ALA A 756 8.16 -4.13 41.82
C ALA A 756 8.38 -2.68 41.36
N GLY A 757 9.36 -2.02 42.00
CA GLY A 757 9.84 -0.70 41.62
C GLY A 757 10.71 -0.71 40.37
N MET A 758 10.45 0.25 39.49
CA MET A 758 11.44 1.01 38.72
C MET A 758 10.72 2.29 38.27
N SER A 759 10.95 3.38 39.01
CA SER A 759 10.47 4.71 38.68
C SER A 759 11.34 5.33 37.59
N PHE A 760 10.77 5.69 36.45
CA PHE A 760 11.36 6.68 35.55
C PHE A 760 10.58 7.99 35.70
N SER A 761 11.27 9.04 36.14
CA SER A 761 10.77 10.42 36.19
C SER A 761 10.90 11.03 34.78
N PRO A 762 9.87 11.71 34.25
CA PRO A 762 9.95 12.33 32.93
C PRO A 762 10.31 13.81 33.08
N ASP A 763 11.59 14.12 33.33
CA ASP A 763 12.13 15.48 33.23
C ASP A 763 13.65 15.43 33.06
N SER A 764 14.13 15.33 31.81
CA SER A 764 15.41 15.92 31.39
C SER A 764 15.52 15.98 29.85
N PRO A 765 16.07 17.08 29.28
CA PRO A 765 16.26 17.25 27.85
C PRO A 765 17.42 16.38 27.34
N VAL A 766 17.34 16.02 26.06
CA VAL A 766 18.37 15.28 25.32
C VAL A 766 19.59 16.16 25.11
N SER A 767 20.62 15.97 25.92
CA SER A 767 22.03 16.21 25.58
C SER A 767 22.88 15.19 26.34
N ASP A 768 24.00 14.79 25.73
CA ASP A 768 25.09 13.99 26.30
C ASP A 768 24.95 12.46 26.20
N TRP A 769 25.21 11.96 24.98
CA TRP A 769 25.71 10.59 24.75
C TRP A 769 27.21 10.63 24.50
N GLU A 770 27.99 11.01 25.50
CA GLU A 770 29.45 10.81 25.56
C GLU A 770 29.92 11.14 26.98
N ASP A 771 29.64 10.23 27.92
CA ASP A 771 30.43 10.04 29.15
C ASP A 771 29.75 9.00 30.05
N LEU A 772 30.16 7.74 29.97
CA LEU A 772 30.00 6.77 31.06
C LEU A 772 31.06 5.65 30.94
N CYS A 773 31.79 5.47 32.04
CA CYS A 773 32.97 4.63 32.23
C CYS A 773 32.68 3.10 32.11
N PRO A 774 33.67 2.26 31.76
CA PRO A 774 33.46 0.88 31.33
C PRO A 774 33.57 -0.12 32.49
N THR A 775 32.49 -0.35 33.23
CA THR A 775 32.50 -1.43 34.25
C THR A 775 31.19 -2.21 34.44
N ASP A 776 30.18 -2.00 33.57
CA ASP A 776 28.89 -2.72 33.68
C ASP A 776 28.48 -3.48 32.40
N ARG A 777 29.44 -3.86 31.54
CA ARG A 777 29.19 -4.77 30.40
C ARG A 777 29.30 -6.26 30.73
N ASN A 778 29.77 -6.63 31.92
CA ASN A 778 30.06 -8.03 32.26
C ASN A 778 29.01 -8.73 33.14
N ALA A 779 28.02 -8.01 33.70
CA ALA A 779 26.98 -8.61 34.53
C ALA A 779 25.80 -9.20 33.72
N PHE A 780 25.58 -8.76 32.48
CA PHE A 780 24.48 -9.26 31.63
C PHE A 780 24.87 -10.45 30.74
N ARG A 781 26.17 -10.77 30.66
CA ARG A 781 26.70 -11.86 29.82
C ARG A 781 26.67 -13.24 30.50
N ASN A 782 26.46 -13.30 31.81
CA ASN A 782 26.58 -14.53 32.61
C ASN A 782 25.25 -15.22 32.98
N TYR A 783 24.10 -14.77 32.45
CA TYR A 783 22.79 -15.40 32.74
C TYR A 783 22.25 -16.29 31.60
N ILE A 784 22.90 -16.32 30.43
CA ILE A 784 22.50 -17.14 29.28
C ILE A 784 23.68 -17.99 28.85
N LEU A 785 24.03 -19.01 29.65
CA LEU A 785 24.85 -20.17 29.26
C LEU A 785 25.10 -20.96 30.54
N HIS A 786 24.19 -21.85 30.97
CA HIS A 786 24.48 -22.95 31.90
C HIS A 786 23.37 -24.02 31.81
N ALA A 787 23.50 -24.91 30.82
CA ALA A 787 22.90 -26.26 30.84
C ALA A 787 23.91 -27.25 30.23
N ALA A 788 24.26 -28.27 31.02
CA ALA A 788 25.15 -29.41 30.74
C ALA A 788 26.67 -29.20 31.04
N PRO A 789 27.43 -30.24 31.43
CA PRO A 789 27.90 -30.42 32.81
C PRO A 789 29.44 -30.33 33.01
N ARG A 790 29.80 -30.22 34.29
CA ARG A 790 31.13 -30.06 34.91
C ARG A 790 32.24 -30.99 34.41
N SER A 791 33.46 -30.44 34.37
CA SER A 791 34.69 -31.11 34.84
C SER A 791 35.71 -30.07 35.34
N GLU A 792 36.45 -30.47 36.37
CA GLU A 792 37.22 -29.71 37.36
C GLU A 792 38.57 -29.14 36.88
N THR A 793 39.09 -28.18 37.66
CA THR A 793 40.49 -27.90 38.12
C THR A 793 40.80 -26.39 38.07
N GLU A 794 40.70 -25.69 39.20
CA GLU A 794 41.79 -25.36 40.16
C GLU A 794 42.89 -24.43 39.59
N CYS A 795 42.91 -23.17 40.04
CA CYS A 795 43.95 -22.63 40.94
C CYS A 795 43.78 -21.12 41.19
N GLU A 796 43.74 -20.78 42.49
CA GLU A 796 43.80 -19.49 43.19
C GLU A 796 45.20 -18.78 43.09
N PRO A 797 45.50 -17.69 43.84
CA PRO A 797 44.82 -16.39 43.99
C PRO A 797 45.86 -15.22 44.09
N ALA A 798 45.39 -14.02 44.48
CA ALA A 798 45.99 -13.09 45.49
C ALA A 798 45.59 -11.65 45.13
N SER A 799 44.63 -11.04 45.86
CA SER A 799 44.81 -10.20 47.08
C SER A 799 45.23 -8.77 46.69
N GLU A 800 44.73 -7.66 47.26
CA GLU A 800 44.15 -7.37 48.57
C GLU A 800 43.58 -5.93 48.53
N ASP A 801 42.49 -5.69 49.27
CA ASP A 801 42.19 -4.54 50.15
C ASP A 801 42.18 -3.08 49.62
N ALA A 802 41.35 -2.17 50.11
CA ALA A 802 40.17 -2.14 50.99
C ALA A 802 39.72 -0.66 51.07
N ALA A 803 38.41 -0.45 51.28
CA ALA A 803 37.74 0.51 52.19
C ALA A 803 38.24 1.98 52.26
N SER A 804 37.44 3.05 52.39
CA SER A 804 36.18 3.32 53.09
C SER A 804 35.95 4.84 52.89
N ASP A 805 34.78 5.28 52.45
CA ASP A 805 33.69 5.87 53.26
C ASP A 805 33.73 7.40 53.42
N ASP A 806 32.51 7.93 53.32
CA ASP A 806 31.90 9.08 53.99
C ASP A 806 32.05 10.52 53.47
N GLU A 807 30.91 10.95 52.91
CA GLU A 807 30.06 12.10 53.27
C GLU A 807 30.61 13.54 53.31
N GLY A 808 29.89 14.43 52.62
CA GLY A 808 29.57 15.74 53.20
C GLY A 808 29.26 16.91 52.26
N TYR A 809 28.05 17.45 52.42
CA TYR A 809 27.65 18.88 52.30
C TYR A 809 27.64 19.54 50.90
N LEU A 810 26.47 19.87 50.34
CA LEU A 810 25.56 21.02 50.58
C LEU A 810 25.98 22.35 49.93
N ALA A 811 25.01 22.88 49.16
CA ALA A 811 24.61 24.28 49.00
C ALA A 811 25.23 25.14 47.88
N ASP A 812 24.35 25.48 46.93
CA ASP A 812 23.90 26.83 46.54
C ASP A 812 24.75 27.73 45.62
N ASP A 813 24.06 28.07 44.52
CA ASP A 813 23.83 29.41 43.95
C ASP A 813 24.84 30.13 43.02
N GLU A 814 24.25 30.53 41.88
CA GLU A 814 24.37 31.80 41.13
C GLU A 814 25.48 32.04 40.08
N ASP A 815 24.99 32.13 38.82
CA ASP A 815 25.11 33.23 37.85
C ASP A 815 26.45 33.65 37.20
N TYR A 816 26.47 33.45 35.87
CA TYR A 816 26.90 34.38 34.78
C TYR A 816 28.41 34.56 34.45
N PRO A 817 28.75 35.10 33.26
CA PRO A 817 29.45 34.36 32.19
C PRO A 817 30.82 34.97 31.81
N ALA A 818 31.36 34.49 30.68
CA ALA A 818 32.26 35.15 29.73
C ALA A 818 33.68 34.57 29.61
N ASP A 819 33.92 34.06 28.39
CA ASP A 819 35.01 34.39 27.49
C ASP A 819 36.47 33.97 27.77
N ASP A 820 37.02 33.44 26.67
CA ASP A 820 38.38 33.58 26.15
C ASP A 820 39.52 32.63 26.55
N GLU A 821 39.86 31.86 25.50
CA GLU A 821 41.20 31.68 24.91
C GLU A 821 42.27 30.79 25.56
N GLY A 822 42.66 29.81 24.74
CA GLY A 822 44.05 29.42 24.52
C GLY A 822 44.55 28.28 25.40
N TYR A 823 45.44 27.40 24.98
CA TYR A 823 46.23 27.20 23.75
C TYR A 823 47.12 25.98 24.08
N LEU A 824 47.53 25.19 23.06
CA LEU A 824 48.70 24.28 23.05
C LEU A 824 48.54 22.97 23.85
N GLU A 825 49.04 21.80 23.46
CA GLU A 825 50.01 21.33 22.46
C GLU A 825 49.73 19.82 22.33
N ASP A 826 49.57 19.27 21.12
CA ASP A 826 50.59 18.47 20.40
C ASP A 826 51.28 17.39 21.25
N ASP A 827 51.09 16.11 20.92
CA ASP A 827 52.11 15.41 20.12
C ASP A 827 51.76 13.96 19.73
N ASP A 828 52.25 13.66 18.53
CA ASP A 828 52.76 12.37 18.02
C ASP A 828 51.86 11.31 17.33
N THR A 829 51.80 11.46 15.99
CA THR A 829 52.55 10.69 14.96
C THR A 829 52.78 9.18 15.16
N SER A 830 52.87 8.29 14.15
CA SER A 830 52.59 8.26 12.71
C SER A 830 52.90 6.83 12.20
N CYS A 831 52.50 6.54 10.95
CA CYS A 831 52.99 5.51 10.01
C CYS A 831 52.49 4.05 10.13
N SER A 832 52.25 3.30 9.05
CA SER A 832 51.97 3.58 7.63
C SER A 832 51.60 2.25 6.91
N SER A 833 50.77 2.35 5.87
CA SER A 833 50.70 1.48 4.67
C SER A 833 50.16 0.03 4.77
N ARG A 834 48.98 -0.23 4.18
CA ARG A 834 48.86 -0.91 2.87
C ARG A 834 47.40 -1.05 2.40
N GLU A 835 47.18 -0.56 1.18
CA GLU A 835 46.29 -1.03 0.09
C GLU A 835 44.92 -1.63 0.43
N GLY A 836 43.89 -0.97 -0.08
CA GLY A 836 42.50 -1.38 0.02
C GLY A 836 42.01 -2.30 -1.10
N SER A 837 40.89 -2.94 -0.84
CA SER A 837 39.79 -3.13 -1.79
C SER A 837 38.52 -3.44 -0.98
N TYR A 838 37.59 -2.49 -0.88
CA TYR A 838 36.25 -2.77 -0.38
C TYR A 838 35.35 -2.99 -1.60
N THR A 839 35.15 -4.25 -1.94
CA THR A 839 33.94 -4.66 -2.66
C THR A 839 32.82 -4.79 -1.64
N ASP A 840 31.72 -4.08 -1.86
CA ASP A 840 30.53 -4.15 -1.02
C ASP A 840 30.03 -5.61 -0.93
N PRO A 841 29.91 -6.20 0.28
CA PRO A 841 29.38 -7.56 0.47
C PRO A 841 27.99 -7.77 -0.17
N GLY A 842 27.22 -6.69 -0.35
CA GLY A 842 25.92 -6.71 -1.02
C GLY A 842 25.99 -7.01 -2.52
N THR A 843 27.11 -6.73 -3.18
CA THR A 843 27.24 -6.90 -4.64
C THR A 843 27.57 -8.35 -5.01
N ILE A 844 28.43 -9.01 -4.23
CA ILE A 844 28.78 -10.43 -4.43
C ILE A 844 27.58 -11.34 -4.14
N SER A 845 26.76 -11.00 -3.13
CA SER A 845 25.54 -11.74 -2.78
C SER A 845 24.44 -11.63 -3.84
N ARG A 846 24.32 -10.48 -4.52
CA ARG A 846 23.36 -10.27 -5.62
C ARG A 846 23.77 -10.98 -6.91
N LEU A 847 25.07 -11.05 -7.20
CA LEU A 847 25.60 -11.77 -8.35
C LEU A 847 25.48 -13.29 -8.19
N THR A 848 25.70 -13.80 -6.97
CA THR A 848 25.53 -15.23 -6.68
C THR A 848 24.07 -15.66 -6.66
N SER A 849 23.14 -14.82 -6.20
CA SER A 849 21.70 -15.16 -6.22
C SER A 849 21.10 -15.11 -7.63
N ALA A 850 21.53 -14.16 -8.46
CA ALA A 850 21.13 -14.09 -9.87
C ALA A 850 21.65 -15.29 -10.68
N PHE A 851 22.90 -15.70 -10.43
CA PHE A 851 23.52 -16.86 -11.06
C PHE A 851 22.85 -18.18 -10.67
N LEU A 852 22.54 -18.37 -9.38
CA LEU A 852 21.85 -19.56 -8.88
C LEU A 852 20.39 -19.64 -9.37
N GLY A 853 19.68 -18.51 -9.43
CA GLY A 853 18.30 -18.46 -9.91
C GLY A 853 18.15 -18.77 -11.41
N GLN A 854 19.14 -18.41 -12.24
CA GLN A 854 19.15 -18.77 -13.65
C GLN A 854 19.55 -20.24 -13.89
N LEU A 855 20.43 -20.80 -13.07
CA LEU A 855 20.81 -22.22 -13.15
C LEU A 855 19.62 -23.13 -12.79
N GLU A 856 18.85 -22.73 -11.78
CA GLU A 856 17.67 -23.46 -11.29
C GLU A 856 16.52 -23.44 -12.31
N ALA A 857 16.31 -22.31 -13.00
CA ALA A 857 15.29 -22.17 -14.04
C ALA A 857 15.54 -23.07 -15.27
N GLU A 858 16.81 -23.33 -15.61
CA GLU A 858 17.18 -24.10 -16.80
C GLU A 858 17.35 -25.60 -16.51
N LEU A 859 17.70 -25.97 -15.27
CA LEU A 859 17.63 -27.35 -14.79
C LEU A 859 16.17 -27.86 -14.71
N LEU A 860 15.22 -26.99 -14.40
CA LEU A 860 13.78 -27.31 -14.35
C LEU A 860 13.13 -27.51 -15.74
N ARG A 861 13.83 -27.21 -16.85
CA ARG A 861 13.33 -27.43 -18.22
C ARG A 861 13.64 -28.81 -18.80
N VAL A 862 14.44 -29.65 -18.12
CA VAL A 862 15.00 -30.88 -18.71
C VAL A 862 14.29 -32.18 -18.26
N ASP A 863 13.34 -32.14 -17.32
CA ASP A 863 12.68 -33.37 -16.84
C ASP A 863 11.41 -33.75 -17.64
N GLY A 864 11.61 -34.61 -18.65
CA GLY A 864 10.59 -35.50 -19.23
C GLY A 864 10.83 -36.97 -18.83
N PRO A 865 9.84 -37.89 -18.95
CA PRO A 865 9.91 -39.23 -18.37
C PRO A 865 11.00 -40.11 -19.03
N PRO A 866 11.52 -41.14 -18.34
CA PRO A 866 12.81 -41.74 -18.70
C PRO A 866 12.69 -42.67 -19.91
N GLY A 867 13.25 -42.21 -21.04
CA GLY A 867 13.57 -43.04 -22.20
C GLY A 867 15.06 -42.97 -22.47
N ALA A 868 15.72 -44.13 -22.52
CA ALA A 868 17.15 -44.26 -22.77
C ALA A 868 17.52 -43.80 -24.19
N ALA A 869 17.71 -42.49 -24.40
CA ALA A 869 18.29 -41.95 -25.63
C ALA A 869 18.84 -40.51 -25.57
N ASP A 870 18.71 -39.75 -24.47
CA ASP A 870 18.91 -38.28 -24.53
C ASP A 870 20.09 -37.71 -23.72
N SER A 871 21.05 -38.53 -23.29
CA SER A 871 22.23 -38.03 -22.55
C SER A 871 23.32 -37.38 -23.43
N ARG A 872 23.17 -37.39 -24.76
CA ARG A 872 24.15 -36.76 -25.70
C ARG A 872 23.78 -35.34 -26.12
N ARG A 873 22.53 -34.89 -25.97
CA ARG A 873 22.12 -33.53 -26.36
C ARG A 873 22.41 -32.48 -25.28
N ALA A 874 22.44 -32.89 -24.01
CA ALA A 874 22.79 -32.00 -22.90
C ALA A 874 24.30 -31.66 -22.86
N SER A 875 25.17 -32.54 -23.34
CA SER A 875 26.63 -32.33 -23.32
C SER A 875 27.15 -31.32 -24.35
N GLU A 876 26.35 -30.96 -25.35
CA GLU A 876 26.75 -30.03 -26.43
C GLU A 876 26.18 -28.61 -26.24
N ALA A 877 25.07 -28.45 -25.49
CA ALA A 877 24.38 -27.16 -25.36
C ALA A 877 24.96 -26.24 -24.25
N VAL A 878 25.49 -26.84 -23.18
CA VAL A 878 25.98 -26.11 -21.99
C VAL A 878 27.23 -25.25 -22.26
N PRO A 879 28.24 -25.69 -23.04
CA PRO A 879 29.43 -24.88 -23.31
C PRO A 879 29.15 -23.65 -24.21
N VAL A 880 28.18 -23.77 -25.14
CA VAL A 880 27.80 -22.69 -26.06
C VAL A 880 27.05 -21.57 -25.31
N PHE A 881 26.17 -21.94 -24.37
CA PHE A 881 25.44 -20.99 -23.53
C PHE A 881 26.35 -20.24 -22.54
N LEU A 882 27.37 -20.92 -22.00
CA LEU A 882 28.39 -20.30 -21.14
C LEU A 882 29.27 -19.30 -21.91
N GLY A 883 29.61 -19.60 -23.17
CA GLY A 883 30.36 -18.67 -24.04
C GLY A 883 29.60 -17.37 -24.35
N GLU A 884 28.28 -17.46 -24.58
CA GLU A 884 27.45 -16.27 -24.87
C GLU A 884 27.21 -15.40 -23.63
N GLN A 885 27.10 -15.99 -22.43
CA GLN A 885 26.91 -15.24 -21.17
C GLN A 885 28.18 -14.49 -20.73
N VAL A 886 29.37 -15.06 -20.95
CA VAL A 886 30.65 -14.39 -20.64
C VAL A 886 30.88 -13.22 -21.60
N ALA A 887 30.50 -13.36 -22.88
CA ALA A 887 30.55 -12.27 -23.85
C ALA A 887 29.54 -11.14 -23.53
N TYR A 888 28.38 -11.49 -22.96
CA TYR A 888 27.37 -10.54 -22.50
C TYR A 888 27.85 -9.74 -21.28
N LEU A 889 28.45 -10.41 -20.29
CA LEU A 889 28.99 -9.78 -19.07
C LEU A 889 30.20 -8.86 -19.34
N ALA A 890 31.06 -9.22 -20.30
CA ALA A 890 32.21 -8.38 -20.67
C ALA A 890 31.80 -7.07 -21.38
N ARG A 891 30.66 -7.07 -22.09
CA ARG A 891 30.21 -5.94 -22.90
C ARG A 891 29.44 -4.87 -22.11
N ASP A 892 28.68 -5.29 -21.09
CA ASP A 892 27.84 -4.38 -20.30
C ASP A 892 28.55 -3.78 -19.06
N PHE A 893 29.65 -4.38 -18.59
CA PHE A 893 30.29 -3.98 -17.33
C PHE A 893 31.72 -3.40 -17.44
N SER A 894 32.28 -3.25 -18.65
CA SER A 894 33.60 -2.60 -18.88
C SER A 894 34.72 -3.10 -17.94
N LEU A 895 34.89 -4.41 -17.83
CA LEU A 895 35.89 -5.02 -16.95
C LEU A 895 37.33 -4.72 -17.43
N PRO A 896 38.31 -4.54 -16.51
CA PRO A 896 39.72 -4.36 -16.87
C PRO A 896 40.29 -5.56 -17.65
N PRO A 897 41.22 -5.36 -18.59
CA PRO A 897 41.74 -6.41 -19.48
C PRO A 897 42.37 -7.60 -18.75
N GLU A 898 42.86 -7.38 -17.53
CA GLU A 898 43.56 -8.36 -16.71
C GLU A 898 42.61 -9.42 -16.10
N ILE A 899 41.33 -9.08 -15.89
CA ILE A 899 40.31 -10.01 -15.37
C ILE A 899 39.71 -10.85 -16.51
N ALA A 900 39.59 -10.28 -17.70
CA ALA A 900 39.12 -11.00 -18.89
C ALA A 900 40.09 -12.12 -19.31
N ALA A 901 41.40 -11.90 -19.17
CA ALA A 901 42.43 -12.89 -19.49
C ALA A 901 42.45 -14.10 -18.52
N GLY A 902 41.92 -13.95 -17.30
CA GLY A 902 41.83 -15.04 -16.32
C GLY A 902 40.66 -16.01 -16.59
N LEU A 903 39.61 -15.55 -17.26
CA LEU A 903 38.39 -16.32 -17.55
C LEU A 903 38.51 -17.17 -18.83
N GLU A 904 39.46 -16.89 -19.72
CA GLU A 904 39.71 -17.69 -20.94
C GLU A 904 40.53 -18.97 -20.70
N MET A 905 41.10 -19.19 -19.50
CA MET A 905 41.96 -20.36 -19.22
C MET A 905 41.23 -21.62 -18.71
N VAL A 906 39.89 -21.68 -18.76
CA VAL A 906 39.14 -22.87 -18.31
C VAL A 906 38.34 -23.48 -19.45
N SER A 907 39.01 -24.29 -20.29
CA SER A 907 38.58 -25.60 -20.84
C SER A 907 39.40 -25.98 -22.10
N PRO A 908 39.55 -27.27 -22.49
CA PRO A 908 39.32 -28.53 -21.75
C PRO A 908 40.59 -29.42 -21.69
N LEU A 909 40.73 -30.22 -20.63
CA LEU A 909 41.55 -31.43 -20.65
C LEU A 909 40.68 -32.63 -20.30
N SER A 910 40.89 -33.66 -21.11
CA SER A 910 40.12 -34.85 -21.41
C SER A 910 39.91 -35.84 -20.25
N SER A 911 38.81 -36.59 -20.37
CA SER A 911 38.63 -38.02 -20.07
C SER A 911 39.46 -38.63 -18.94
N ASP A 912 38.81 -39.07 -17.87
CA ASP A 912 38.70 -40.51 -17.59
C ASP A 912 37.71 -40.77 -16.45
N VAL A 913 36.87 -41.79 -16.68
CA VAL A 913 35.96 -42.40 -15.72
C VAL A 913 36.76 -43.50 -15.05
N ASP A 914 37.04 -43.37 -13.75
CA ASP A 914 37.14 -44.49 -12.80
C ASP A 914 37.46 -43.96 -11.39
N THR A 915 37.03 -44.71 -10.37
CA THR A 915 37.27 -44.55 -8.93
C THR A 915 36.27 -43.71 -8.12
N LEU A 916 35.10 -44.31 -7.88
CA LEU A 916 34.37 -44.18 -6.62
C LEU A 916 34.94 -45.24 -5.65
N ASP A 917 35.67 -44.81 -4.62
CA ASP A 917 35.59 -45.39 -3.27
C ASP A 917 36.53 -44.65 -2.31
N SER A 918 36.04 -44.53 -1.07
CA SER A 918 36.65 -43.87 0.09
C SER A 918 36.59 -42.32 0.07
N TRP A 919 35.92 -41.76 1.08
CA TRP A 919 36.55 -40.91 2.10
C TRP A 919 35.48 -40.63 3.17
N GLU A 920 35.69 -41.22 4.34
CA GLU A 920 34.93 -40.94 5.56
C GLU A 920 35.28 -39.56 6.13
N VAL A 921 34.27 -39.04 6.82
CA VAL A 921 34.19 -37.83 7.63
C VAL A 921 35.41 -37.60 8.52
N SER A 922 35.96 -36.38 8.47
CA SER A 922 36.56 -35.74 9.65
C SER A 922 36.05 -34.30 9.79
N SER A 923 35.57 -34.04 10.99
CA SER A 923 34.95 -32.82 11.50
C SER A 923 36.00 -31.76 11.88
N ASN A 924 35.78 -30.50 11.47
CA ASN A 924 35.79 -29.31 12.35
C ASN A 924 35.78 -28.01 11.55
N SER A 925 34.65 -27.30 11.55
CA SER A 925 34.62 -25.88 11.96
C SER A 925 33.18 -25.46 12.19
N SER A 926 32.99 -24.86 13.36
CA SER A 926 31.74 -24.51 14.03
C SER A 926 31.20 -23.15 13.56
N CYS A 927 29.92 -23.10 13.19
CA CYS A 927 29.13 -21.87 13.19
C CYS A 927 28.10 -21.93 14.33
N THR A 928 28.25 -21.05 15.32
CA THR A 928 27.21 -20.76 16.32
C THR A 928 26.63 -19.36 16.11
N SER A 929 25.30 -19.34 15.96
CA SER A 929 24.30 -18.32 16.33
C SER A 929 24.33 -16.91 15.71
N SER A 930 23.45 -16.70 14.73
CA SER A 930 22.49 -15.59 14.73
C SER A 930 21.07 -16.17 14.80
N GLN A 931 20.36 -15.88 15.89
CA GLN A 931 18.96 -16.27 16.09
C GLN A 931 18.04 -15.19 15.54
N GLY A 932 17.00 -15.57 14.78
CA GLY A 932 15.92 -14.65 14.38
C GLY A 932 15.10 -15.02 13.16
N VAL A 933 15.52 -16.00 12.35
CA VAL A 933 14.81 -16.39 11.09
C VAL A 933 14.48 -17.89 11.02
N GLY A 934 14.99 -18.70 11.96
CA GLY A 934 14.99 -20.16 11.86
C GLY A 934 13.66 -20.89 12.15
N THR A 935 12.67 -20.25 12.77
CA THR A 935 11.48 -20.98 13.24
C THR A 935 10.39 -21.12 12.16
N MET A 936 10.35 -20.23 11.17
CA MET A 936 9.37 -20.29 10.07
C MET A 936 9.91 -21.04 8.85
N GLN A 937 11.24 -21.08 8.69
CA GLN A 937 11.89 -21.85 7.63
C GLN A 937 11.82 -23.36 7.92
N CYS A 938 11.91 -23.80 9.17
CA CYS A 938 11.61 -25.19 9.53
C CYS A 938 10.13 -25.55 9.32
N PHE A 939 9.20 -24.62 9.55
CA PHE A 939 7.76 -24.89 9.32
C PHE A 939 7.43 -24.99 7.83
N LEU A 940 8.08 -24.20 6.98
CA LEU A 940 7.94 -24.26 5.51
C LEU A 940 8.69 -25.46 4.90
N TYR A 941 9.84 -25.84 5.44
CA TYR A 941 10.64 -26.98 4.97
C TYR A 941 10.01 -28.33 5.34
N TYR A 942 9.32 -28.42 6.49
CA TYR A 942 8.53 -29.61 6.87
C TYR A 942 7.09 -29.61 6.30
N ALA A 943 6.60 -28.49 5.76
CA ALA A 943 5.28 -28.41 5.09
C ALA A 943 5.34 -28.63 3.56
N GLN A 944 6.53 -28.61 2.96
CA GLN A 944 6.73 -28.87 1.52
C GLN A 944 6.22 -30.24 1.02
N PRO A 945 6.20 -31.34 1.81
CA PRO A 945 5.60 -32.60 1.35
C PRO A 945 4.06 -32.58 1.25
N TRP A 946 3.37 -31.58 1.81
CA TRP A 946 1.90 -31.55 1.91
C TRP A 946 1.21 -30.84 0.73
N PHE A 947 1.90 -29.92 0.05
CA PHE A 947 1.35 -29.22 -1.13
C PHE A 947 1.69 -29.90 -2.46
N TYR A 948 2.73 -30.74 -2.50
CA TYR A 948 3.23 -31.33 -3.75
C TYR A 948 2.56 -32.65 -4.14
N THR A 949 1.98 -33.38 -3.19
CA THR A 949 1.42 -34.73 -3.46
C THR A 949 -0.01 -34.73 -3.99
N GLU A 950 -0.83 -33.70 -3.71
CA GLU A 950 -2.16 -33.56 -4.33
C GLU A 950 -2.11 -32.85 -5.69
N ALA A 951 -1.08 -32.05 -5.99
CA ALA A 951 -0.94 -31.36 -7.26
C ALA A 951 -0.45 -32.28 -8.40
N GLN A 952 0.34 -33.31 -8.10
CA GLN A 952 0.83 -34.25 -9.12
C GLN A 952 -0.23 -35.25 -9.56
N ASP A 953 -1.11 -35.72 -8.65
CA ASP A 953 -2.29 -36.51 -9.04
C ASP A 953 -3.34 -35.65 -9.77
N PHE A 954 -3.36 -34.34 -9.53
CA PHE A 954 -4.23 -33.38 -10.20
C PHE A 954 -3.82 -33.09 -11.66
N PHE A 955 -2.52 -33.16 -12.00
CA PHE A 955 -2.04 -33.00 -13.39
C PHE A 955 -1.84 -34.33 -14.14
N ALA A 956 -1.61 -35.46 -13.45
CA ALA A 956 -1.45 -36.77 -14.10
C ALA A 956 -2.77 -37.33 -14.67
N VAL A 957 -3.93 -36.95 -14.13
CA VAL A 957 -5.24 -37.34 -14.67
C VAL A 957 -5.66 -36.46 -15.87
N ALA A 958 -5.16 -35.23 -15.98
CA ALA A 958 -5.42 -34.33 -17.10
C ALA A 958 -4.56 -34.62 -18.35
N ALA A 959 -3.42 -35.29 -18.20
CA ALA A 959 -2.53 -35.64 -19.33
C ALA A 959 -2.80 -37.03 -19.95
N GLY A 960 -3.74 -37.82 -19.40
CA GLY A 960 -4.00 -39.21 -19.81
C GLY A 960 -5.12 -39.43 -20.83
N GLN A 961 -5.77 -38.39 -21.37
CA GLN A 961 -6.91 -38.54 -22.28
C GLN A 961 -6.82 -37.71 -23.56
N TRP A 962 -5.64 -37.63 -24.19
CA TRP A 962 -5.51 -37.30 -25.61
C TRP A 962 -4.53 -38.29 -26.26
N ALA A 963 -5.01 -39.51 -26.47
CA ALA A 963 -4.42 -40.48 -27.39
C ALA A 963 -5.57 -41.17 -28.15
N ASP A 964 -5.44 -41.20 -29.47
CA ASP A 964 -6.45 -41.50 -30.49
C ASP A 964 -7.32 -42.75 -30.29
N PRO A 965 -8.56 -42.78 -30.81
CA PRO A 965 -9.27 -44.01 -31.10
C PRO A 965 -9.44 -44.19 -32.62
N PHE A 966 -8.41 -44.63 -33.34
CA PHE A 966 -8.61 -45.27 -34.65
C PHE A 966 -7.54 -46.34 -34.91
N SER A 967 -7.84 -47.59 -34.55
CA SER A 967 -7.43 -48.73 -35.38
C SER A 967 -8.33 -49.95 -35.14
N SER A 968 -9.09 -50.35 -36.15
CA SER A 968 -9.18 -51.75 -36.61
C SER A 968 -10.19 -51.87 -37.77
N THR A 969 -9.67 -52.25 -38.94
CA THR A 969 -10.25 -53.15 -39.97
C THR A 969 -9.32 -53.08 -41.19
N SER A 970 -8.37 -54.02 -41.29
CA SER A 970 -8.43 -55.22 -42.17
C SER A 970 -8.23 -54.94 -43.67
N SER A 971 -6.99 -55.21 -44.13
CA SER A 971 -6.61 -55.91 -45.37
C SER A 971 -7.31 -55.59 -46.71
N SER A 972 -6.47 -55.20 -47.68
CA SER A 972 -6.26 -55.84 -49.01
C SER A 972 -6.36 -54.91 -50.22
N SER A 973 -5.24 -54.89 -50.96
CA SER A 973 -5.05 -54.81 -52.42
C SER A 973 -5.70 -53.70 -53.26
N GLY A 974 -4.85 -53.03 -54.05
CA GLY A 974 -5.07 -52.96 -55.51
C GLY A 974 -5.22 -51.58 -56.15
N ALA A 975 -4.12 -51.11 -56.74
CA ALA A 975 -3.99 -50.54 -58.10
C ALA A 975 -4.89 -49.36 -58.59
N ALA A 976 -4.17 -48.29 -58.94
CA ALA A 976 -4.13 -47.62 -60.25
C ALA A 976 -5.24 -46.66 -60.73
N ASP A 977 -4.74 -45.49 -61.19
CA ASP A 977 -5.14 -44.66 -62.34
C ASP A 977 -6.50 -43.93 -62.33
N ASP A 978 -6.48 -42.59 -62.23
CA ASP A 978 -6.40 -41.70 -63.41
C ASP A 978 -6.56 -40.21 -63.02
N ALA A 979 -5.63 -39.39 -63.49
CA ALA A 979 -5.69 -37.92 -63.56
C ALA A 979 -6.57 -37.49 -64.78
N PRO A 980 -6.81 -36.20 -65.13
CA PRO A 980 -6.03 -35.01 -64.77
C PRO A 980 -6.76 -33.62 -64.69
N MET A 981 -5.95 -32.61 -64.35
CA MET A 981 -6.05 -31.14 -64.62
C MET A 981 -7.23 -30.38 -63.98
N GLY A 982 -7.07 -29.33 -63.17
CA GLY A 982 -6.14 -28.19 -63.18
C GLY A 982 -6.97 -26.92 -62.84
N PRO A 983 -6.40 -25.72 -62.71
CA PRO A 983 -5.77 -25.25 -61.46
C PRO A 983 -6.22 -23.83 -60.99
N MET A 984 -5.70 -23.42 -59.82
CA MET A 984 -5.23 -22.05 -59.48
C MET A 984 -6.29 -20.91 -59.36
N ASP A 985 -6.15 -19.87 -58.53
CA ASP A 985 -5.02 -19.38 -57.73
C ASP A 985 -5.43 -18.30 -56.71
N LEU A 986 -4.64 -18.26 -55.62
CA LEU A 986 -3.96 -17.13 -54.95
C LEU A 986 -4.62 -15.74 -54.76
N ALA A 987 -4.49 -15.26 -53.51
CA ALA A 987 -3.62 -14.13 -53.06
C ALA A 987 -4.28 -13.51 -51.80
N ASP A 988 -3.74 -13.47 -50.58
CA ASP A 988 -2.40 -13.28 -50.00
C ASP A 988 -1.85 -11.83 -50.02
N ASN A 989 -1.64 -11.35 -48.77
CA ASN A 989 -0.63 -10.42 -48.24
C ASN A 989 -0.75 -8.88 -48.27
N MET A 990 -0.81 -8.35 -47.03
CA MET A 990 0.04 -7.34 -46.37
C MET A 990 0.59 -6.13 -47.16
N ILE A 991 0.21 -4.93 -46.69
CA ILE A 991 1.09 -3.84 -46.22
C ILE A 991 0.53 -3.30 -44.90
#